data_AF-A0A0C9MMD3-F1
#
_entry.id   AF-A0A0C9MMD3-F1
#
_cell.length_a   1.000
_cell.length_b   1.000
_cell.length_c   1.000
_cell.angle_alpha   90.00
_cell.angle_beta   90.00
_cell.angle_gamma   90.00
#
_symmetry.space_group_name_H-M   'P 1'
#
loop_
_entity.id
_entity.type
_entity.pdbx_description
1 polymer ?
#
loop_
_entity_poly.entity_id
_entity_poly.type
_entity_poly.pdbx_seq_one_letter_code
_entity_poly.pdbx_strand_id
1 'polypeptide(L)'
;MSTQSGYSSIPANDPDDGAQQAQQQPSTLINRIKQFIYKTCSKKHHLPVVILSAIVLFILLLVGLVTWLPEIKHKKTIYPIEAPITPGISLSAFKQGLTKCQHIRLGNRARSTNSEKRTFNPRAPRNSQPILLRNAIVWDGQGEILNHVDILMSNGVISQVKQNIQAPAAAKIIDVGGHIVSPGIVDMHTHLGVMSWPDLSGTSDTNEKTDPITPFVRTLDAFNPSDKAIRIVASGGITTALVLPGSGNIIGGEAFAFKLRPTDTLSNQDMLVQNGIDEETEQKWRYMKMACGENPKSYGRTGRMPSTRLGEAYLLRQALAKAKKLVEEQEDWCSAAENLSSAENDIHLDSHFPEDIRLESLTALLRGQVKLNIHCYETHDIEAMLRHAEEFNFNISAFHHALEAYKIPEILKRAQNSITIATFADHWGYKKEAYGASPRAPKYLYEAGIPVALKSDHPVLNSQHMAFEAAKATHYGLPPQEAFKSITSVPATALGLGHRVGSLRPGYDADVVIWDRSPLALGAAPLQVFVDGVPLFDEKPITPVKDGPHLSALTQQKIPQLPRNGLKDFVLANVGSNLVSRSKTVLVLDGKIVCSTEEEECRSTLMQSDLEAIDVQGGYVLPGLIAVGSKIGMVEMPSEGSTGDGVVPSSFSQNPKSVVEAIDGLKLGTRKLEEAYKGGVLTTISSPISRNIVIGVSAAFRTNADSILSNGAIMSPAAALHFQIGHAAKSDSFPTVSSQIAFLRQLFTDNIHANNRYGEAARGELPLIIMVNNKDEIASIVQLKEKVIPKARLAIMGGAEAHLLAPHLAAANIAVILRPYLCTPENFDSSHCLTGAPLTNGTGAHILHRHGVKIGLGVSDDGWARNLAWDAGWLAATSPSEEMRITEIEAIKFVTTNLQEIFGLKEEENEEEQLFSSDFVVWSGSPLDMQSRPLFVHTQENGIQHI
;
A
#
# COMPACT_ATOMS: atom_id res chain seq x y z
N MET A 1 -22.17 38.48 30.71
CA MET A 1 -22.32 37.58 31.87
C MET A 1 -21.63 36.27 31.47
N SER A 2 -20.56 35.78 32.11
CA SER A 2 -20.28 35.54 33.55
C SER A 2 -21.02 34.30 34.08
N THR A 3 -20.40 33.33 34.78
CA THR A 3 -19.00 33.25 35.27
C THR A 3 -18.57 31.81 35.61
N GLN A 4 -17.28 31.66 35.94
CA GLN A 4 -16.55 30.48 36.46
C GLN A 4 -17.25 29.70 37.60
N SER A 5 -16.97 28.38 37.67
CA SER A 5 -16.50 27.63 38.87
C SER A 5 -16.34 26.14 38.52
N GLY A 6 -15.56 25.29 39.20
CA GLY A 6 -14.58 25.50 40.28
C GLY A 6 -14.14 24.16 40.91
N TYR A 7 -12.85 23.97 41.22
CA TYR A 7 -12.33 22.75 41.89
C TYR A 7 -12.55 22.77 43.41
N SER A 8 -12.88 21.62 44.02
CA SER A 8 -12.84 21.36 45.48
C SER A 8 -12.99 19.85 45.79
N SER A 9 -12.89 19.40 47.04
CA SER A 9 -11.65 18.84 47.61
C SER A 9 -11.89 17.94 48.85
N ILE A 10 -10.86 17.18 49.24
CA ILE A 10 -10.74 16.37 50.49
C ILE A 10 -10.44 17.29 51.70
N PRO A 11 -10.75 16.94 52.98
CA PRO A 11 -10.12 15.86 53.78
C PRO A 11 -11.18 14.92 54.43
N ALA A 12 -11.01 14.09 55.48
CA ALA A 12 -9.95 13.74 56.46
C ALA A 12 -10.12 12.22 56.85
N ASN A 13 -9.53 11.57 57.87
CA ASN A 13 -8.66 11.91 59.02
C ASN A 13 -7.85 10.65 59.47
N ASP A 14 -7.02 10.77 60.51
CA ASP A 14 -6.17 9.73 61.15
C ASP A 14 -6.61 9.47 62.64
N PRO A 15 -5.98 8.63 63.54
CA PRO A 15 -4.53 8.62 63.86
C PRO A 15 -3.82 7.29 64.26
N ASP A 16 -2.48 7.32 64.13
CA ASP A 16 -1.38 6.79 64.99
C ASP A 16 -1.45 5.35 65.59
N ASP A 17 -0.37 4.55 65.58
CA ASP A 17 0.83 4.77 66.44
C ASP A 17 2.06 3.92 66.02
N GLY A 18 3.26 4.25 66.54
CA GLY A 18 4.38 3.32 66.72
C GLY A 18 5.41 3.15 65.58
N ALA A 19 6.52 3.90 65.62
CA ALA A 19 7.66 3.75 64.69
C ALA A 19 8.88 3.04 65.31
N GLN A 20 9.63 2.25 64.51
CA GLN A 20 11.07 2.00 64.72
C GLN A 20 11.81 1.55 63.44
N GLN A 21 13.12 1.82 63.38
CA GLN A 21 13.98 1.58 62.22
C GLN A 21 14.93 0.38 62.44
N ALA A 22 15.19 -0.44 61.42
CA ALA A 22 16.39 -1.30 61.38
C ALA A 22 16.83 -1.69 59.96
N GLN A 23 18.05 -1.26 59.63
CA GLN A 23 19.05 -1.71 58.65
C GLN A 23 18.87 -3.01 57.82
N GLN A 24 19.24 -2.88 56.54
CA GLN A 24 20.17 -3.73 55.75
C GLN A 24 20.10 -5.27 55.86
N GLN A 25 19.87 -5.93 54.71
CA GLN A 25 20.31 -7.31 54.46
C GLN A 25 21.39 -7.36 53.37
N PRO A 26 22.53 -8.03 53.63
CA PRO A 26 23.34 -8.67 52.61
C PRO A 26 23.46 -10.19 52.83
N SER A 27 23.85 -10.86 51.75
CA SER A 27 24.13 -12.29 51.61
C SER A 27 24.89 -13.01 52.74
N THR A 28 24.57 -14.30 52.93
CA THR A 28 25.58 -15.38 52.98
C THR A 28 25.07 -16.56 52.14
N LEU A 29 25.91 -17.24 51.36
CA LEU A 29 26.66 -18.44 51.76
C LEU A 29 25.71 -19.50 52.37
N ILE A 30 25.53 -20.70 51.80
CA ILE A 30 26.60 -21.60 51.37
C ILE A 30 26.26 -22.32 50.04
N ASN A 31 27.08 -22.09 49.01
CA ASN A 31 27.02 -22.83 47.74
C ASN A 31 27.80 -24.17 47.83
N ARG A 32 27.51 -24.96 48.89
CA ARG A 32 28.10 -26.28 49.17
C ARG A 32 27.12 -27.19 49.91
N ILE A 33 26.20 -27.80 49.15
CA ILE A 33 25.71 -29.19 49.28
C ILE A 33 25.05 -29.54 47.93
N LYS A 34 25.89 -29.52 46.89
CA LYS A 34 25.66 -30.29 45.65
C LYS A 34 26.70 -31.41 45.64
N GLN A 35 26.30 -32.57 45.13
CA GLN A 35 27.04 -33.85 45.08
C GLN A 35 27.17 -34.59 46.44
N PHE A 36 27.08 -35.93 46.36
CA PHE A 36 27.32 -36.93 47.43
C PHE A 36 26.35 -36.88 48.64
N ILE A 37 25.73 -37.95 49.16
CA ILE A 37 25.71 -39.42 48.93
C ILE A 37 24.22 -39.85 49.08
N TYR A 38 23.52 -40.65 48.26
CA TYR A 38 23.78 -41.95 47.57
C TYR A 38 23.49 -43.20 48.44
N LYS A 39 22.39 -43.93 48.15
CA LYS A 39 21.88 -45.15 48.84
C LYS A 39 21.40 -44.89 50.30
N THR A 40 20.45 -45.59 50.93
CA THR A 40 19.50 -46.71 50.60
C THR A 40 18.35 -46.61 51.63
N CYS A 41 17.13 -47.17 51.53
CA CYS A 41 16.42 -48.09 50.62
C CYS A 41 14.89 -47.76 50.74
N SER A 42 13.83 -48.47 50.30
CA SER A 42 13.61 -49.80 49.71
C SER A 42 12.27 -49.89 48.93
N LYS A 43 11.95 -51.11 48.47
CA LYS A 43 10.70 -51.63 47.86
C LYS A 43 9.38 -50.90 48.22
N LYS A 44 8.64 -50.45 47.18
CA LYS A 44 7.19 -50.73 46.97
C LYS A 44 6.66 -50.19 45.62
N HIS A 45 6.94 -50.91 44.53
CA HIS A 45 6.00 -50.93 43.40
C HIS A 45 4.75 -51.72 43.82
N HIS A 46 3.56 -51.38 43.29
CA HIS A 46 2.36 -52.22 43.06
C HIS A 46 1.06 -51.39 42.99
N LEU A 47 1.04 -50.15 43.52
CA LEU A 47 -0.17 -49.32 43.61
C LEU A 47 -1.00 -49.20 42.31
N PRO A 48 -0.44 -48.91 41.11
CA PRO A 48 -1.25 -48.83 39.89
C PRO A 48 -1.83 -50.17 39.43
N VAL A 49 -1.20 -51.31 39.79
CA VAL A 49 -1.71 -52.65 39.45
C VAL A 49 -2.93 -53.00 40.30
N VAL A 50 -2.91 -52.65 41.59
CA VAL A 50 -4.04 -52.88 42.51
C VAL A 50 -5.29 -52.13 42.06
N ILE A 51 -5.14 -50.88 41.63
CA ILE A 51 -6.26 -50.05 41.12
C ILE A 51 -6.87 -50.68 39.86
N LEU A 52 -6.06 -51.13 38.91
CA LEU A 52 -6.55 -51.74 37.67
C LEU A 52 -7.28 -53.06 37.94
N SER A 53 -6.76 -53.91 38.83
CA SER A 53 -7.43 -55.15 39.24
C SER A 53 -8.78 -54.90 39.92
N ALA A 54 -8.92 -53.86 40.74
CA ALA A 54 -10.18 -53.53 41.40
C ALA A 54 -11.27 -53.12 40.39
N ILE A 55 -10.92 -52.34 39.37
CA ILE A 55 -11.85 -51.92 38.31
C ILE A 55 -12.34 -53.12 37.50
N VAL A 56 -11.44 -54.04 37.11
CA VAL A 56 -11.82 -55.26 36.38
C VAL A 56 -12.72 -56.16 37.23
N LEU A 57 -12.44 -56.31 38.52
CA LEU A 57 -13.28 -57.11 39.42
C LEU A 57 -14.69 -56.52 39.59
N PHE A 58 -14.80 -55.18 39.65
CA PHE A 58 -16.08 -54.47 39.73
C PHE A 58 -16.93 -54.63 38.46
N ILE A 59 -16.30 -54.57 37.28
CA ILE A 59 -16.98 -54.81 35.99
C ILE A 59 -17.48 -56.26 35.90
N LEU A 60 -16.67 -57.25 36.31
CA LEU A 60 -17.07 -58.65 36.33
C LEU A 60 -18.21 -58.92 37.33
N LEU A 61 -18.23 -58.25 38.48
CA LEU A 61 -19.34 -58.29 39.44
C LEU A 61 -20.63 -57.71 38.86
N LEU A 62 -20.56 -56.58 38.14
CA LEU A 62 -21.72 -55.98 37.45
C LEU A 62 -22.28 -56.89 36.36
N VAL A 63 -21.44 -57.47 35.51
CA VAL A 63 -21.86 -58.43 34.48
C VAL A 63 -22.47 -59.69 35.11
N GLY A 64 -21.87 -60.19 36.19
CA GLY A 64 -22.41 -61.32 36.96
C GLY A 64 -23.79 -61.03 37.59
N LEU A 65 -24.00 -59.81 38.11
CA LEU A 65 -25.31 -59.42 38.66
C LEU A 65 -26.40 -59.39 37.58
N VAL A 66 -26.07 -58.88 36.39
CA VAL A 66 -27.01 -58.78 35.27
C VAL A 66 -27.40 -60.16 34.73
N THR A 67 -26.51 -61.15 34.75
CA THR A 67 -26.81 -62.52 34.31
C THR A 67 -27.52 -63.40 35.35
N TRP A 68 -27.69 -62.93 36.60
CA TRP A 68 -28.34 -63.68 37.69
C TRP A 68 -29.74 -63.17 38.08
N LEU A 69 -30.29 -62.19 37.35
CA LEU A 69 -31.68 -61.77 37.51
C LEU A 69 -32.62 -62.74 36.76
N PRO A 70 -33.59 -63.40 37.42
CA PRO A 70 -34.52 -64.31 36.75
C PRO A 70 -35.49 -63.54 35.82
N GLU A 71 -36.01 -64.22 34.79
CA GLU A 71 -37.03 -63.66 33.88
C GLU A 71 -38.34 -63.32 34.64
N ILE A 72 -38.48 -62.09 35.13
CA ILE A 72 -39.76 -61.59 35.65
C ILE A 72 -40.69 -61.32 34.47
N LYS A 73 -41.43 -62.34 34.05
CA LYS A 73 -42.47 -62.27 33.01
C LYS A 73 -43.70 -61.50 33.48
N HIS A 74 -43.55 -60.19 33.64
CA HIS A 74 -44.68 -59.28 33.75
C HIS A 74 -45.49 -59.30 32.45
N LYS A 75 -46.74 -59.81 32.52
CA LYS A 75 -47.78 -59.51 31.53
C LYS A 75 -48.01 -58.00 31.50
N LYS A 76 -47.33 -57.27 30.61
CA LYS A 76 -47.69 -55.90 30.28
C LYS A 76 -48.91 -55.93 29.37
N THR A 77 -50.05 -55.49 29.89
CA THR A 77 -51.23 -55.18 29.08
C THR A 77 -50.83 -54.17 28.01
N ILE A 78 -51.06 -54.48 26.74
CA ILE A 78 -50.80 -53.54 25.64
C ILE A 78 -51.93 -52.51 25.65
N TYR A 79 -51.73 -51.44 26.40
CA TYR A 79 -52.28 -50.16 26.01
C TYR A 79 -51.49 -49.66 24.79
N PRO A 80 -52.13 -49.15 23.73
CA PRO A 80 -51.44 -48.35 22.74
C PRO A 80 -50.97 -47.06 23.41
N ILE A 81 -49.75 -47.07 23.94
CA ILE A 81 -49.01 -45.84 24.15
C ILE A 81 -48.68 -45.36 22.74
N GLU A 82 -49.48 -44.43 22.24
CA GLU A 82 -49.10 -43.60 21.10
C GLU A 82 -47.68 -43.09 21.37
N ALA A 83 -46.78 -43.25 20.39
CA ALA A 83 -45.40 -42.83 20.57
C ALA A 83 -45.42 -41.35 21.02
N PRO A 84 -44.73 -40.99 22.13
CA PRO A 84 -44.85 -39.66 22.71
C PRO A 84 -44.50 -38.66 21.62
N ILE A 85 -45.49 -37.86 21.22
CA ILE A 85 -45.45 -37.04 20.00
C ILE A 85 -44.13 -36.28 20.00
N THR A 86 -43.19 -36.69 19.13
CA THR A 86 -41.93 -35.97 18.99
C THR A 86 -42.31 -34.57 18.53
N PRO A 87 -42.02 -33.53 19.32
CA PRO A 87 -42.37 -32.17 18.94
C PRO A 87 -41.42 -31.75 17.82
N GLY A 88 -41.79 -32.10 16.59
CA GLY A 88 -41.16 -31.60 15.39
C GLY A 88 -41.24 -30.08 15.36
N ILE A 89 -40.48 -29.47 14.46
CA ILE A 89 -40.44 -28.02 14.33
C ILE A 89 -41.84 -27.43 14.19
N SER A 90 -42.07 -26.24 14.74
CA SER A 90 -43.38 -25.59 14.56
C SER A 90 -43.67 -25.38 13.07
N LEU A 91 -44.96 -25.39 12.69
CA LEU A 91 -45.38 -25.07 11.32
C LEU A 91 -44.84 -23.71 10.82
N SER A 92 -44.54 -22.78 11.74
CA SER A 92 -43.85 -21.51 11.43
C SER A 92 -42.39 -21.75 11.00
N ALA A 93 -41.63 -22.56 11.74
CA ALA A 93 -40.26 -22.93 11.38
C ALA A 93 -40.18 -23.76 10.09
N PHE A 94 -41.14 -24.65 9.84
CA PHE A 94 -41.24 -25.37 8.56
C PHE A 94 -41.50 -24.41 7.39
N LYS A 95 -42.43 -23.47 7.55
CA LYS A 95 -42.69 -22.42 6.54
C LYS A 95 -41.48 -21.52 6.31
N GLN A 96 -40.74 -21.14 7.36
CA GLN A 96 -39.49 -20.39 7.23
C GLN A 96 -38.42 -21.18 6.45
N GLY A 97 -38.28 -22.48 6.69
CA GLY A 97 -37.41 -23.36 5.92
C GLY A 97 -37.81 -23.44 4.45
N LEU A 98 -39.11 -23.62 4.15
CA LEU A 98 -39.64 -23.56 2.78
C LEU A 98 -39.37 -22.21 2.10
N THR A 99 -39.46 -21.08 2.80
CA THR A 99 -39.07 -19.77 2.26
C THR A 99 -37.57 -19.71 1.93
N LYS A 100 -36.69 -20.26 2.78
CA LYS A 100 -35.25 -20.38 2.48
C LYS A 100 -34.99 -21.26 1.26
N CYS A 101 -35.71 -22.36 1.12
CA CYS A 101 -35.68 -23.20 -0.09
C CYS A 101 -36.09 -22.42 -1.34
N GLN A 102 -37.21 -21.68 -1.29
CA GLN A 102 -37.65 -20.83 -2.39
C GLN A 102 -36.57 -19.80 -2.78
N HIS A 103 -35.93 -19.12 -1.83
CA HIS A 103 -34.79 -18.23 -2.12
C HIS A 103 -33.60 -18.96 -2.77
N ILE A 104 -33.26 -20.18 -2.31
CA ILE A 104 -32.19 -21.00 -2.91
C ILE A 104 -32.54 -21.42 -4.35
N ARG A 105 -33.78 -21.85 -4.62
CA ARG A 105 -34.26 -22.22 -5.96
C ARG A 105 -34.40 -21.01 -6.91
N LEU A 106 -34.66 -19.81 -6.37
CA LEU A 106 -34.75 -18.55 -7.13
C LEU A 106 -33.40 -17.87 -7.37
N GLY A 107 -32.42 -18.10 -6.50
CA GLY A 107 -31.14 -17.39 -6.37
C GLY A 107 -30.11 -17.64 -7.47
N ASN A 108 -30.54 -17.55 -8.73
CA ASN A 108 -29.71 -17.46 -9.95
C ASN A 108 -30.49 -16.81 -11.14
N ARG A 109 -31.65 -16.18 -10.91
CA ARG A 109 -32.52 -15.65 -11.99
C ARG A 109 -32.27 -14.18 -12.37
N ALA A 110 -31.88 -13.33 -11.42
CA ALA A 110 -31.67 -11.91 -11.66
C ALA A 110 -30.39 -11.68 -12.49
N ARG A 111 -30.55 -11.23 -13.75
CA ARG A 111 -29.43 -10.76 -14.57
C ARG A 111 -29.35 -9.24 -14.47
N SER A 112 -28.42 -8.74 -13.62
CA SER A 112 -28.01 -7.33 -13.64
C SER A 112 -27.65 -6.91 -15.06
N THR A 113 -28.55 -6.21 -15.71
CA THR A 113 -28.39 -5.68 -17.06
C THR A 113 -28.61 -4.18 -16.97
N ASN A 114 -27.61 -3.38 -17.37
CA ASN A 114 -27.88 -1.96 -17.50
C ASN A 114 -28.87 -1.78 -18.65
N SER A 115 -30.01 -1.17 -18.35
CA SER A 115 -30.88 -0.62 -19.37
C SER A 115 -30.72 0.89 -19.36
N GLU A 116 -30.57 1.49 -20.54
CA GLU A 116 -30.53 2.96 -20.73
C GLU A 116 -31.81 3.67 -20.23
N LYS A 117 -32.81 2.90 -19.78
CA LYS A 117 -34.05 3.33 -19.12
C LYS A 117 -33.87 3.61 -17.61
N ARG A 118 -32.70 3.34 -17.01
CA ARG A 118 -32.42 3.62 -15.59
C ARG A 118 -32.31 5.13 -15.37
N THR A 119 -33.37 5.73 -14.80
CA THR A 119 -33.55 7.19 -14.64
C THR A 119 -33.41 7.68 -13.19
N PHE A 120 -33.04 6.80 -12.26
CA PHE A 120 -32.91 7.08 -10.84
C PHE A 120 -31.88 6.13 -10.20
N ASN A 121 -31.07 6.66 -9.29
CA ASN A 121 -30.18 5.91 -8.40
C ASN A 121 -30.77 5.95 -6.99
N PRO A 122 -31.01 4.82 -6.30
CA PRO A 122 -31.62 4.81 -4.96
C PRO A 122 -30.83 5.57 -3.89
N ARG A 123 -29.54 5.81 -4.13
CA ARG A 123 -28.67 6.60 -3.26
C ARG A 123 -28.76 8.12 -3.47
N ALA A 124 -29.44 8.56 -4.53
CA ALA A 124 -29.51 9.98 -4.90
C ALA A 124 -30.22 10.82 -3.82
N PRO A 125 -29.72 12.03 -3.48
CA PRO A 125 -30.48 12.94 -2.62
C PRO A 125 -31.83 13.28 -3.23
N ARG A 126 -32.91 13.20 -2.43
CA ARG A 126 -34.30 13.35 -2.88
C ARG A 126 -34.59 14.66 -3.63
N ASN A 127 -33.83 15.72 -3.32
CA ASN A 127 -33.94 17.05 -3.92
C ASN A 127 -32.66 17.44 -4.70
N SER A 128 -31.96 16.48 -5.31
CA SER A 128 -30.73 16.75 -6.07
C SER A 128 -31.01 17.59 -7.32
N GLN A 129 -30.33 18.72 -7.44
CA GLN A 129 -30.39 19.58 -8.63
C GLN A 129 -29.69 18.88 -9.81
N PRO A 130 -30.28 18.83 -11.02
CA PRO A 130 -29.58 18.32 -12.20
C PRO A 130 -28.34 19.17 -12.50
N ILE A 131 -27.26 18.54 -12.97
CA ILE A 131 -26.00 19.21 -13.32
C ILE A 131 -25.67 18.91 -14.78
N LEU A 132 -25.45 19.97 -15.56
CA LEU A 132 -25.00 19.92 -16.94
C LEU A 132 -23.54 20.37 -17.01
N LEU A 133 -22.63 19.42 -17.20
CA LEU A 133 -21.25 19.71 -17.60
C LEU A 133 -21.22 20.01 -19.09
N ARG A 134 -20.53 21.07 -19.52
CA ARG A 134 -20.44 21.50 -20.92
C ARG A 134 -19.02 21.54 -21.45
N ASN A 135 -18.86 21.33 -22.75
CA ASN A 135 -17.59 21.44 -23.47
C ASN A 135 -16.47 20.56 -22.85
N ALA A 136 -16.82 19.30 -22.56
CA ALA A 136 -15.89 18.31 -22.05
C ALA A 136 -15.17 17.56 -23.18
N ILE A 137 -13.97 17.07 -22.87
CA ILE A 137 -13.35 15.94 -23.56
C ILE A 137 -13.64 14.70 -22.72
N VAL A 138 -14.60 13.89 -23.14
CA VAL A 138 -15.04 12.71 -22.39
C VAL A 138 -14.09 11.56 -22.63
N TRP A 139 -13.58 10.95 -21.56
CA TRP A 139 -12.96 9.62 -21.57
C TRP A 139 -13.98 8.65 -20.97
N ASP A 140 -14.59 7.79 -21.79
CA ASP A 140 -15.82 7.10 -21.39
C ASP A 140 -15.63 5.94 -20.40
N GLY A 141 -14.38 5.54 -20.13
CA GLY A 141 -14.01 4.38 -19.28
C GLY A 141 -14.00 3.03 -20.02
N GLN A 142 -14.48 2.96 -21.26
CA GLN A 142 -14.45 1.78 -22.13
C GLN A 142 -13.50 1.95 -23.33
N GLY A 143 -12.76 3.07 -23.39
CA GLY A 143 -11.68 3.34 -24.34
C GLY A 143 -12.02 4.36 -25.43
N GLU A 144 -13.22 4.95 -25.39
CA GLU A 144 -13.64 5.98 -26.33
C GLU A 144 -13.31 7.38 -25.79
N ILE A 145 -12.74 8.25 -26.64
CA ILE A 145 -12.58 9.68 -26.38
C ILE A 145 -13.59 10.44 -27.25
N LEU A 146 -14.43 11.27 -26.63
CA LEU A 146 -15.45 12.08 -27.32
C LEU A 146 -15.19 13.57 -27.07
N ASN A 147 -15.02 14.35 -28.13
CA ASN A 147 -14.65 15.77 -28.05
C ASN A 147 -15.87 16.71 -28.12
N HIS A 148 -15.81 17.82 -27.37
CA HIS A 148 -16.85 18.85 -27.27
C HIS A 148 -18.23 18.29 -26.89
N VAL A 149 -18.24 17.39 -25.90
CA VAL A 149 -19.44 16.71 -25.41
C VAL A 149 -19.96 17.38 -24.14
N ASP A 150 -21.29 17.40 -23.99
CA ASP A 150 -21.95 17.78 -22.75
C ASP A 150 -22.41 16.51 -22.00
N ILE A 151 -22.46 16.58 -20.67
CA ILE A 151 -22.90 15.49 -19.78
C ILE A 151 -24.01 16.01 -18.86
N LEU A 152 -25.19 15.41 -18.91
CA LEU A 152 -26.31 15.75 -18.01
C LEU A 152 -26.47 14.67 -16.93
N MET A 153 -26.15 15.03 -15.69
CA MET A 153 -26.41 14.24 -14.48
C MET A 153 -27.76 14.68 -13.87
N SER A 154 -28.61 13.72 -13.50
CA SER A 154 -29.90 13.97 -12.84
C SER A 154 -30.27 12.74 -12.00
N ASN A 155 -30.96 12.92 -10.88
CA ASN A 155 -31.46 11.81 -10.05
C ASN A 155 -30.36 10.80 -9.63
N GLY A 156 -29.12 11.28 -9.48
CA GLY A 156 -27.93 10.48 -9.20
C GLY A 156 -27.50 9.48 -10.29
N VAL A 157 -28.01 9.63 -11.52
CA VAL A 157 -27.56 8.90 -12.72
C VAL A 157 -27.07 9.84 -13.82
N ILE A 158 -26.22 9.31 -14.69
CA ILE A 158 -25.87 9.93 -15.97
C ILE A 158 -27.09 9.74 -16.89
N SER A 159 -27.71 10.84 -17.32
CA SER A 159 -28.93 10.79 -18.14
C SER A 159 -28.66 10.94 -19.63
N GLN A 160 -27.69 11.76 -20.02
CA GLN A 160 -27.30 12.00 -21.42
C GLN A 160 -25.82 12.34 -21.51
N VAL A 161 -25.16 11.83 -22.57
CA VAL A 161 -23.76 12.11 -22.93
C VAL A 161 -23.73 12.36 -24.43
N LYS A 162 -23.74 13.63 -24.85
CA LYS A 162 -23.76 14.03 -26.28
C LYS A 162 -23.43 15.52 -26.44
N GLN A 163 -23.18 15.96 -27.67
CA GLN A 163 -23.00 17.38 -27.97
C GLN A 163 -24.33 18.15 -27.87
N ASN A 164 -24.26 19.43 -27.49
CA ASN A 164 -25.37 20.40 -27.50
C ASN A 164 -26.61 19.97 -26.69
N ILE A 165 -26.41 19.59 -25.42
CA ILE A 165 -27.53 19.30 -24.52
C ILE A 165 -28.25 20.60 -24.13
N GLN A 166 -29.54 20.66 -24.45
CA GLN A 166 -30.44 21.68 -23.93
C GLN A 166 -30.61 21.48 -22.42
N ALA A 167 -30.20 22.48 -21.63
CA ALA A 167 -30.29 22.44 -20.18
C ALA A 167 -31.76 22.39 -19.73
N PRO A 168 -32.15 21.45 -18.84
CA PRO A 168 -33.39 21.55 -18.08
C PRO A 168 -33.45 22.88 -17.31
N ALA A 169 -34.64 23.46 -17.14
CA ALA A 169 -34.79 24.81 -16.56
C ALA A 169 -34.25 24.96 -15.12
N ALA A 170 -34.14 23.86 -14.37
CA ALA A 170 -33.57 23.82 -13.02
C ALA A 170 -32.09 23.36 -12.98
N ALA A 171 -31.46 23.04 -14.11
CA ALA A 171 -30.13 22.46 -14.14
C ALA A 171 -29.03 23.49 -13.87
N LYS A 172 -28.08 23.13 -13.01
CA LYS A 172 -26.84 23.86 -12.80
C LYS A 172 -25.91 23.61 -13.99
N ILE A 173 -25.46 24.66 -14.66
CA ILE A 173 -24.53 24.55 -15.79
C ILE A 173 -23.11 24.82 -15.30
N ILE A 174 -22.18 23.92 -15.62
CA ILE A 174 -20.74 24.04 -15.37
C ILE A 174 -20.04 23.89 -16.73
N ASP A 175 -19.46 24.97 -17.25
CA ASP A 175 -18.54 24.86 -18.39
C ASP A 175 -17.22 24.30 -17.87
N VAL A 176 -16.78 23.16 -18.42
CA VAL A 176 -15.49 22.56 -18.06
C VAL A 176 -14.36 23.01 -18.99
N GLY A 177 -14.64 23.92 -19.94
CA GLY A 177 -13.60 24.69 -20.64
C GLY A 177 -12.60 23.86 -21.44
N GLY A 178 -12.99 22.70 -21.96
CA GLY A 178 -12.12 21.76 -22.68
C GLY A 178 -11.35 20.77 -21.80
N HIS A 179 -11.55 20.76 -20.48
CA HIS A 179 -10.94 19.79 -19.58
C HIS A 179 -11.46 18.35 -19.82
N ILE A 180 -10.66 17.38 -19.38
CA ILE A 180 -11.00 15.96 -19.50
C ILE A 180 -11.99 15.59 -18.38
N VAL A 181 -13.05 14.88 -18.76
CA VAL A 181 -14.08 14.38 -17.85
C VAL A 181 -14.22 12.87 -18.01
N SER A 182 -14.16 12.14 -16.90
CA SER A 182 -14.13 10.68 -16.87
C SER A 182 -15.18 10.12 -15.90
N PRO A 183 -15.50 8.81 -15.96
CA PRO A 183 -16.16 8.18 -14.82
C PRO A 183 -15.22 8.19 -13.60
N GLY A 184 -15.80 7.97 -12.43
CA GLY A 184 -15.07 7.73 -11.19
C GLY A 184 -14.17 6.50 -11.23
N ILE A 185 -13.02 6.60 -10.54
CA ILE A 185 -12.08 5.50 -10.34
C ILE A 185 -12.69 4.47 -9.37
N VAL A 186 -12.45 3.19 -9.65
CA VAL A 186 -12.98 2.04 -8.91
C VAL A 186 -11.84 1.21 -8.33
N ASP A 187 -11.55 1.38 -7.04
CA ASP A 187 -10.44 0.69 -6.37
C ASP A 187 -10.90 -0.66 -5.78
N MET A 188 -10.58 -1.76 -6.47
CA MET A 188 -11.05 -3.09 -6.08
C MET A 188 -10.23 -3.79 -4.98
N HIS A 189 -9.23 -3.15 -4.38
CA HIS A 189 -8.54 -3.67 -3.20
C HIS A 189 -8.08 -2.56 -2.25
N THR A 190 -8.80 -2.38 -1.15
CA THR A 190 -8.41 -1.44 -0.10
C THR A 190 -8.78 -1.97 1.29
N HIS A 191 -8.09 -1.45 2.32
CA HIS A 191 -8.39 -1.64 3.73
C HIS A 191 -8.90 -0.34 4.41
N LEU A 192 -9.30 0.66 3.62
CA LEU A 192 -9.90 1.92 4.08
C LEU A 192 -10.98 1.69 5.15
N GLY A 193 -11.01 2.51 6.20
CA GLY A 193 -11.96 2.41 7.31
C GLY A 193 -11.82 1.18 8.23
N VAL A 194 -11.11 0.13 7.84
CA VAL A 194 -10.71 -1.01 8.73
C VAL A 194 -9.21 -1.03 9.04
N MET A 195 -8.45 -0.15 8.38
CA MET A 195 -7.11 0.33 8.71
C MET A 195 -7.17 1.87 8.63
N SER A 196 -7.93 2.48 9.56
CA SER A 196 -8.21 3.93 9.49
C SER A 196 -6.94 4.76 9.66
N TRP A 197 -6.89 5.98 9.10
CA TRP A 197 -5.78 6.92 9.30
C TRP A 197 -6.05 7.94 10.42
N PRO A 198 -5.11 8.16 11.37
CA PRO A 198 -3.82 7.48 11.49
C PRO A 198 -3.94 6.03 12.00
N ASP A 199 -3.00 5.17 11.62
CA ASP A 199 -2.87 3.81 12.11
C ASP A 199 -2.60 3.83 13.63
N LEU A 200 -3.41 3.06 14.36
CA LEU A 200 -3.42 2.97 15.81
C LEU A 200 -3.84 1.57 16.21
N SER A 201 -3.37 1.10 17.36
CA SER A 201 -3.82 -0.19 17.94
C SER A 201 -5.33 -0.27 18.22
N GLY A 202 -6.07 0.84 18.13
CA GLY A 202 -7.52 0.91 18.29
C GLY A 202 -8.30 1.16 16.98
N THR A 203 -7.65 1.05 15.82
CA THR A 203 -8.25 1.20 14.47
C THR A 203 -7.79 0.10 13.49
N SER A 204 -7.26 -1.00 14.03
CA SER A 204 -6.58 -2.09 13.32
C SER A 204 -7.48 -3.33 13.20
N ASP A 205 -8.59 -3.18 12.48
CA ASP A 205 -9.66 -4.18 12.37
C ASP A 205 -9.57 -5.02 11.07
N THR A 206 -8.44 -4.94 10.35
CA THR A 206 -8.28 -5.49 9.00
C THR A 206 -8.09 -7.02 8.94
N ASN A 207 -7.58 -7.66 10.00
CA ASN A 207 -7.29 -9.10 9.98
C ASN A 207 -7.69 -9.76 11.32
N GLU A 208 -8.75 -10.57 11.31
CA GLU A 208 -9.13 -11.39 12.47
C GLU A 208 -8.18 -12.59 12.62
N LYS A 209 -6.96 -12.34 13.09
CA LYS A 209 -5.87 -13.34 13.13
C LYS A 209 -6.03 -14.41 14.22
N THR A 210 -7.19 -14.55 14.88
CA THR A 210 -7.42 -15.63 15.84
C THR A 210 -7.67 -17.00 15.21
N ASP A 211 -8.11 -17.12 13.95
CA ASP A 211 -8.21 -18.40 13.24
C ASP A 211 -7.99 -18.27 11.71
N PRO A 212 -7.25 -19.20 11.04
CA PRO A 212 -7.04 -19.12 9.59
C PRO A 212 -8.30 -19.23 8.72
N ILE A 213 -9.44 -19.68 9.27
CA ILE A 213 -10.70 -19.89 8.55
C ILE A 213 -11.82 -19.05 9.20
N THR A 214 -11.96 -17.80 8.75
CA THR A 214 -12.93 -16.81 9.28
C THR A 214 -13.95 -16.31 8.25
N PRO A 215 -14.64 -17.19 7.48
CA PRO A 215 -15.64 -16.77 6.47
C PRO A 215 -16.85 -15.99 7.04
N PHE A 216 -17.06 -16.03 8.35
CA PHE A 216 -18.21 -15.47 9.07
C PHE A 216 -17.99 -14.05 9.62
N VAL A 217 -16.75 -13.52 9.58
CA VAL A 217 -16.50 -12.10 9.90
C VAL A 217 -16.67 -11.25 8.64
N ARG A 218 -17.01 -9.97 8.81
CA ARG A 218 -17.29 -9.06 7.69
C ARG A 218 -16.65 -7.71 7.98
N THR A 219 -15.94 -7.12 7.03
CA THR A 219 -15.37 -5.77 7.22
C THR A 219 -16.43 -4.70 7.47
N LEU A 220 -17.67 -4.93 7.04
CA LEU A 220 -18.79 -4.03 7.29
C LEU A 220 -19.13 -3.87 8.79
N ASP A 221 -18.79 -4.86 9.63
CA ASP A 221 -19.04 -4.80 11.07
C ASP A 221 -18.02 -3.93 11.82
N ALA A 222 -16.89 -3.58 11.19
CA ALA A 222 -15.82 -2.77 11.77
C ALA A 222 -15.46 -1.50 10.97
N PHE A 223 -16.00 -1.32 9.76
CA PHE A 223 -15.68 -0.15 8.93
C PHE A 223 -16.12 1.16 9.58
N ASN A 224 -15.14 2.04 9.80
CA ASN A 224 -15.28 3.40 10.29
C ASN A 224 -15.67 4.39 9.17
N PRO A 225 -16.92 4.87 9.10
CA PRO A 225 -17.34 5.86 8.09
C PRO A 225 -16.80 7.28 8.35
N SER A 226 -16.11 7.50 9.49
CA SER A 226 -15.48 8.77 9.85
C SER A 226 -13.96 8.77 9.64
N ASP A 227 -13.41 7.75 8.97
CA ASP A 227 -11.99 7.67 8.62
C ASP A 227 -11.57 8.84 7.72
N LYS A 228 -10.53 9.57 8.13
CA LYS A 228 -9.97 10.72 7.40
C LYS A 228 -9.47 10.32 6.01
N ALA A 229 -9.00 9.08 5.85
CA ALA A 229 -8.53 8.58 4.56
C ALA A 229 -9.65 8.57 3.50
N ILE A 230 -10.93 8.44 3.87
CA ILE A 230 -12.05 8.47 2.91
C ILE A 230 -12.06 9.79 2.11
N ARG A 231 -11.93 10.94 2.77
CA ARG A 231 -11.89 12.26 2.08
C ARG A 231 -10.59 12.46 1.29
N ILE A 232 -9.48 11.89 1.76
CA ILE A 232 -8.17 11.96 1.08
C ILE A 232 -8.21 11.15 -0.21
N VAL A 233 -8.61 9.88 -0.14
CA VAL A 233 -8.72 8.99 -1.30
C VAL A 233 -9.76 9.48 -2.30
N ALA A 234 -10.93 9.96 -1.84
CA ALA A 234 -11.94 10.56 -2.71
C ALA A 234 -11.39 11.73 -3.54
N SER A 235 -10.44 12.49 -2.99
CA SER A 235 -9.82 13.63 -3.69
C SER A 235 -8.92 13.24 -4.87
N GLY A 236 -8.57 11.95 -5.00
CA GLY A 236 -7.90 11.39 -6.18
C GLY A 236 -8.84 10.99 -7.32
N GLY A 237 -10.16 11.19 -7.18
CA GLY A 237 -11.17 10.78 -8.18
C GLY A 237 -11.75 9.39 -7.94
N ILE A 238 -11.46 8.77 -6.79
CA ILE A 238 -11.95 7.44 -6.41
C ILE A 238 -13.37 7.60 -5.87
N THR A 239 -14.35 7.03 -6.56
CA THR A 239 -15.77 7.17 -6.20
C THR A 239 -16.35 5.91 -5.60
N THR A 240 -15.83 4.74 -5.99
CA THR A 240 -16.24 3.42 -5.53
C THR A 240 -15.00 2.63 -5.10
N ALA A 241 -15.08 1.87 -4.01
CA ALA A 241 -14.03 0.94 -3.63
C ALA A 241 -14.58 -0.33 -2.95
N LEU A 242 -13.81 -1.43 -3.02
CA LEU A 242 -14.08 -2.68 -2.30
C LEU A 242 -13.19 -2.75 -1.05
N VAL A 243 -13.80 -2.68 0.13
CA VAL A 243 -13.10 -2.89 1.41
C VAL A 243 -13.07 -4.38 1.72
N LEU A 244 -11.87 -4.95 1.84
CA LEU A 244 -11.68 -6.37 2.15
C LEU A 244 -10.94 -6.57 3.48
N PRO A 245 -11.13 -7.73 4.14
CA PRO A 245 -10.13 -8.24 5.08
C PRO A 245 -8.73 -8.28 4.44
N GLY A 246 -7.69 -8.34 5.25
CA GLY A 246 -6.31 -8.42 4.79
C GLY A 246 -5.93 -9.77 4.19
N SER A 247 -4.79 -10.32 4.61
CA SER A 247 -4.22 -11.56 4.08
C SER A 247 -3.59 -12.45 5.16
N GLY A 248 -3.87 -12.15 6.44
CA GLY A 248 -3.40 -12.94 7.56
C GLY A 248 -4.02 -14.33 7.68
N ASN A 249 -5.08 -14.61 6.91
CA ASN A 249 -5.98 -15.76 7.04
C ASN A 249 -6.18 -16.42 5.66
N ILE A 250 -6.42 -17.74 5.62
CA ILE A 250 -6.69 -18.46 4.35
C ILE A 250 -8.04 -18.03 3.79
N ILE A 251 -9.04 -17.91 4.66
CA ILE A 251 -10.34 -17.30 4.36
C ILE A 251 -10.52 -16.18 5.38
N GLY A 252 -10.46 -14.92 4.94
CA GLY A 252 -10.43 -13.75 5.83
C GLY A 252 -11.80 -13.16 6.16
N GLY A 253 -12.87 -13.64 5.54
CA GLY A 253 -14.23 -13.13 5.74
C GLY A 253 -14.80 -12.35 4.55
N GLU A 254 -15.92 -11.69 4.78
CA GLU A 254 -16.64 -10.92 3.76
C GLU A 254 -16.08 -9.50 3.59
N ALA A 255 -16.20 -9.04 2.35
CA ALA A 255 -15.87 -7.71 1.86
C ALA A 255 -17.16 -6.99 1.41
N PHE A 256 -17.10 -5.68 1.21
CA PHE A 256 -18.24 -4.91 0.70
C PHE A 256 -17.79 -3.75 -0.19
N ALA A 257 -18.63 -3.41 -1.18
CA ALA A 257 -18.40 -2.30 -2.09
C ALA A 257 -19.19 -1.06 -1.64
N PHE A 258 -18.51 0.07 -1.49
CA PHE A 258 -19.08 1.32 -1.00
C PHE A 258 -18.68 2.53 -1.86
N LYS A 259 -19.41 3.63 -1.71
CA LYS A 259 -19.14 4.93 -2.33
C LYS A 259 -18.42 5.86 -1.35
N LEU A 260 -17.43 6.61 -1.82
CA LEU A 260 -16.65 7.53 -0.96
C LEU A 260 -17.35 8.88 -0.69
N ARG A 261 -18.66 8.98 -0.94
CA ARG A 261 -19.47 10.17 -0.62
C ARG A 261 -19.92 10.14 0.84
N PRO A 262 -19.71 11.23 1.62
CA PRO A 262 -20.33 11.38 2.93
C PRO A 262 -21.86 11.33 2.85
N THR A 263 -22.47 10.58 3.76
CA THR A 263 -23.92 10.49 3.94
C THR A 263 -24.37 11.35 5.12
N ASP A 264 -25.65 11.76 5.14
CA ASP A 264 -26.23 12.50 6.27
C ASP A 264 -26.27 11.66 7.57
N THR A 265 -26.12 10.33 7.43
CA THR A 265 -25.98 9.34 8.49
C THR A 265 -24.52 8.90 8.66
N LEU A 266 -24.12 8.55 9.88
CA LEU A 266 -22.87 7.80 10.16
C LEU A 266 -23.06 6.28 10.00
N SER A 267 -23.88 5.87 9.03
CA SER A 267 -24.22 4.47 8.77
C SER A 267 -23.40 3.95 7.59
N ASN A 268 -22.56 2.96 7.84
CA ASN A 268 -21.74 2.35 6.79
C ASN A 268 -22.60 1.56 5.77
N GLN A 269 -23.79 1.11 6.16
CA GLN A 269 -24.79 0.53 5.25
C GLN A 269 -25.29 1.56 4.23
N ASP A 270 -25.45 2.83 4.65
CA ASP A 270 -25.88 3.90 3.74
C ASP A 270 -24.81 4.31 2.72
N MET A 271 -23.54 3.93 2.96
CA MET A 271 -22.44 4.12 2.02
C MET A 271 -22.32 3.01 0.96
N LEU A 272 -23.02 1.87 1.11
CA LEU A 272 -22.92 0.74 0.16
C LEU A 272 -23.37 1.12 -1.25
N VAL A 273 -22.65 0.65 -2.29
CA VAL A 273 -23.04 0.85 -3.70
C VAL A 273 -24.42 0.26 -3.97
N GLN A 274 -24.68 -0.90 -3.37
CA GLN A 274 -25.91 -1.68 -3.49
C GLN A 274 -26.98 -1.28 -2.45
N ASN A 275 -26.85 -0.12 -1.79
CA ASN A 275 -27.92 0.35 -0.88
C ASN A 275 -29.19 0.70 -1.68
N GLY A 276 -30.34 0.24 -1.19
CA GLY A 276 -31.66 0.54 -1.76
C GLY A 276 -31.92 0.01 -3.17
N ILE A 277 -31.16 -0.98 -3.66
CA ILE A 277 -31.42 -1.60 -4.97
C ILE A 277 -32.73 -2.39 -4.98
N ASP A 278 -33.32 -2.50 -6.16
CA ASP A 278 -34.41 -3.45 -6.43
C ASP A 278 -33.82 -4.83 -6.72
N GLU A 279 -33.98 -5.77 -5.79
CA GLU A 279 -33.45 -7.14 -5.90
C GLU A 279 -34.23 -8.02 -6.90
N GLU A 280 -35.33 -7.53 -7.49
CA GLU A 280 -35.97 -8.17 -8.65
C GLU A 280 -35.23 -7.89 -9.98
N THR A 281 -34.51 -6.75 -10.07
CA THR A 281 -33.84 -6.30 -11.31
C THR A 281 -32.32 -6.16 -11.24
N GLU A 282 -31.74 -5.84 -10.07
CA GLU A 282 -30.29 -5.83 -9.81
C GLU A 282 -29.90 -7.02 -8.90
N GLN A 283 -29.03 -7.92 -9.37
CA GLN A 283 -28.46 -8.99 -8.54
C GLN A 283 -27.56 -8.39 -7.45
N LYS A 284 -27.96 -8.59 -6.20
CA LYS A 284 -27.17 -8.25 -5.02
C LYS A 284 -25.99 -9.20 -4.87
N TRP A 285 -24.77 -8.68 -4.93
CA TRP A 285 -23.54 -9.44 -4.79
C TRP A 285 -22.98 -9.37 -3.37
N ARG A 286 -22.54 -10.53 -2.87
CA ARG A 286 -21.64 -10.65 -1.71
C ARG A 286 -20.20 -10.69 -2.21
N TYR A 287 -19.23 -10.37 -1.35
CA TYR A 287 -17.80 -10.41 -1.69
C TYR A 287 -17.04 -11.13 -0.58
N MET A 288 -16.03 -11.92 -0.93
CA MET A 288 -15.23 -12.68 0.05
C MET A 288 -13.73 -12.55 -0.24
N LYS A 289 -12.92 -12.45 0.81
CA LYS A 289 -11.45 -12.50 0.75
C LYS A 289 -10.93 -13.89 1.11
N MET A 290 -10.09 -14.43 0.24
CA MET A 290 -9.18 -15.54 0.56
C MET A 290 -7.72 -15.10 0.37
N ALA A 291 -6.79 -15.87 0.94
CA ALA A 291 -5.37 -15.68 0.71
C ALA A 291 -4.61 -17.02 0.69
N CYS A 292 -3.47 -17.01 0.01
CA CYS A 292 -2.52 -18.11 -0.09
C CYS A 292 -1.09 -17.56 0.07
N GLY A 293 -0.08 -18.44 0.13
CA GLY A 293 1.31 -18.03 -0.05
C GLY A 293 2.02 -17.71 1.25
N GLU A 294 2.81 -16.64 1.31
CA GLU A 294 3.64 -16.33 2.49
C GLU A 294 2.87 -15.78 3.68
N ASN A 295 1.77 -15.06 3.44
CA ASN A 295 1.07 -14.33 4.50
C ASN A 295 0.26 -15.23 5.47
N PRO A 296 -0.56 -16.21 5.01
CA PRO A 296 -1.33 -17.06 5.92
C PRO A 296 -0.44 -18.07 6.67
N LYS A 297 0.65 -18.58 6.07
CA LYS A 297 1.74 -19.34 6.75
C LYS A 297 2.24 -18.73 8.07
N SER A 298 1.97 -17.46 8.36
CA SER A 298 2.38 -16.80 9.60
C SER A 298 1.85 -17.46 10.90
N TYR A 299 0.74 -18.23 10.86
CA TYR A 299 0.29 -19.05 12.00
C TYR A 299 1.34 -20.07 12.47
N GLY A 300 2.21 -20.54 11.58
CA GLY A 300 3.32 -21.43 11.93
C GLY A 300 4.27 -20.84 12.98
N ARG A 301 4.40 -19.50 13.04
CA ARG A 301 5.23 -18.80 14.04
C ARG A 301 4.67 -18.92 15.47
N THR A 302 3.38 -19.23 15.63
CA THR A 302 2.73 -19.50 16.92
C THR A 302 2.42 -20.98 17.14
N GLY A 303 3.06 -21.88 16.36
CA GLY A 303 2.86 -23.33 16.46
C GLY A 303 1.52 -23.83 15.92
N ARG A 304 0.76 -23.00 15.18
CA ARG A 304 -0.53 -23.36 14.58
C ARG A 304 -0.40 -23.65 13.09
N MET A 305 -1.32 -24.47 12.57
CA MET A 305 -1.49 -24.62 11.12
C MET A 305 -2.24 -23.39 10.58
N PRO A 306 -1.90 -22.87 9.38
CA PRO A 306 -0.83 -23.30 8.48
C PRO A 306 0.56 -22.76 8.83
N SER A 307 1.58 -23.59 8.60
CA SER A 307 3.00 -23.19 8.50
C SER A 307 3.56 -23.36 7.08
N THR A 308 2.82 -24.03 6.19
CA THR A 308 3.20 -24.36 4.81
C THR A 308 1.98 -24.28 3.89
N ARG A 309 2.21 -24.09 2.59
CA ARG A 309 1.19 -24.14 1.51
C ARG A 309 0.39 -25.46 1.51
N LEU A 310 0.99 -26.56 1.98
CA LEU A 310 0.30 -27.84 2.17
C LEU A 310 -0.76 -27.77 3.28
N GLY A 311 -0.46 -27.08 4.38
CA GLY A 311 -1.42 -26.79 5.45
C GLY A 311 -2.51 -25.81 5.03
N GLU A 312 -2.17 -24.82 4.20
CA GLU A 312 -3.15 -23.88 3.61
C GLU A 312 -4.18 -24.63 2.75
N ALA A 313 -3.71 -25.42 1.78
CA ALA A 313 -4.54 -26.25 0.93
C ALA A 313 -5.38 -27.25 1.74
N TYR A 314 -4.83 -27.91 2.76
CA TYR A 314 -5.59 -28.84 3.60
C TYR A 314 -6.73 -28.14 4.35
N LEU A 315 -6.47 -27.00 5.00
CA LEU A 315 -7.50 -26.27 5.76
C LEU A 315 -8.58 -25.67 4.84
N LEU A 316 -8.20 -25.13 3.68
CA LEU A 316 -9.14 -24.64 2.67
C LEU A 316 -10.08 -25.76 2.20
N ARG A 317 -9.53 -26.90 1.77
CA ARG A 317 -10.31 -28.07 1.35
C ARG A 317 -11.20 -28.60 2.48
N GLN A 318 -10.74 -28.59 3.72
CA GLN A 318 -11.55 -29.00 4.87
C GLN A 318 -12.73 -28.04 5.13
N ALA A 319 -12.52 -26.72 4.98
CA ALA A 319 -13.58 -25.72 5.11
C ALA A 319 -14.62 -25.84 3.99
N LEU A 320 -14.18 -25.97 2.75
CA LEU A 320 -15.06 -26.15 1.58
C LEU A 320 -15.82 -27.48 1.61
N ALA A 321 -15.21 -28.57 2.10
CA ALA A 321 -15.91 -29.85 2.29
C ALA A 321 -17.02 -29.77 3.34
N LYS A 322 -16.81 -29.04 4.45
CA LYS A 322 -17.87 -28.77 5.44
C LYS A 322 -19.00 -27.93 4.84
N ALA A 323 -18.68 -26.88 4.09
CA ALA A 323 -19.66 -26.06 3.40
C ALA A 323 -20.45 -26.86 2.36
N LYS A 324 -19.78 -27.69 1.54
CA LYS A 324 -20.43 -28.56 0.56
C LYS A 324 -21.39 -29.56 1.21
N LYS A 325 -21.01 -30.20 2.32
CA LYS A 325 -21.91 -31.07 3.08
C LYS A 325 -23.16 -30.34 3.57
N LEU A 326 -23.02 -29.08 4.00
CA LEU A 326 -24.17 -28.25 4.38
C LEU A 326 -25.03 -27.85 3.16
N VAL A 327 -24.45 -27.63 1.98
CA VAL A 327 -25.20 -27.44 0.72
C VAL A 327 -26.05 -28.67 0.40
N GLU A 328 -25.46 -29.86 0.49
CA GLU A 328 -26.11 -31.16 0.26
C GLU A 328 -27.26 -31.39 1.26
N GLU A 329 -27.01 -31.21 2.57
CA GLU A 329 -28.03 -31.32 3.62
C GLU A 329 -29.21 -30.35 3.43
N GLN A 330 -28.94 -29.13 2.97
CA GLN A 330 -29.98 -28.14 2.66
C GLN A 330 -30.82 -28.54 1.44
N GLU A 331 -30.20 -29.14 0.41
CA GLU A 331 -30.89 -29.55 -0.81
C GLU A 331 -31.75 -30.81 -0.60
N ASP A 332 -31.29 -31.75 0.23
CA ASP A 332 -32.09 -32.89 0.70
C ASP A 332 -33.30 -32.41 1.53
N TRP A 333 -33.07 -31.51 2.51
CA TRP A 333 -34.15 -30.95 3.33
C TRP A 333 -35.18 -30.22 2.48
N CYS A 334 -34.74 -29.37 1.55
CA CYS A 334 -35.65 -28.65 0.66
C CYS A 334 -36.46 -29.60 -0.22
N SER A 335 -35.83 -30.62 -0.80
CA SER A 335 -36.52 -31.57 -1.67
C SER A 335 -37.53 -32.42 -0.89
N ALA A 336 -37.26 -32.74 0.39
CA ALA A 336 -38.23 -33.39 1.27
C ALA A 336 -39.39 -32.45 1.66
N ALA A 337 -39.07 -31.20 2.05
CA ALA A 337 -40.05 -30.20 2.47
C ALA A 337 -40.99 -29.78 1.34
N GLU A 338 -40.47 -29.54 0.14
CA GLU A 338 -41.23 -29.18 -1.06
C GLU A 338 -42.26 -30.28 -1.41
N ASN A 339 -41.85 -31.56 -1.37
CA ASN A 339 -42.76 -32.69 -1.57
C ASN A 339 -43.86 -32.80 -0.49
N LEU A 340 -43.54 -32.58 0.78
CA LEU A 340 -44.55 -32.58 1.85
C LEU A 340 -45.53 -31.41 1.72
N SER A 341 -45.07 -30.24 1.27
CA SER A 341 -45.89 -29.04 1.11
C SER A 341 -46.99 -29.15 0.04
N SER A 342 -46.97 -30.19 -0.80
CA SER A 342 -48.03 -30.48 -1.78
C SER A 342 -49.17 -31.37 -1.25
N ALA A 343 -49.12 -31.82 0.01
CA ALA A 343 -50.18 -32.62 0.64
C ALA A 343 -51.05 -31.77 1.58
N GLU A 344 -52.38 -31.96 1.56
CA GLU A 344 -53.36 -31.11 2.26
C GLU A 344 -53.44 -31.31 3.80
N ASN A 345 -52.38 -31.79 4.45
CA ASN A 345 -52.35 -32.10 5.89
C ASN A 345 -51.29 -31.27 6.63
N ASP A 346 -51.39 -31.17 7.97
CA ASP A 346 -50.38 -30.57 8.87
C ASP A 346 -49.07 -31.39 8.99
N ILE A 347 -48.67 -32.10 7.92
CA ILE A 347 -47.44 -32.91 7.89
C ILE A 347 -46.26 -32.01 7.54
N HIS A 348 -45.35 -31.85 8.49
CA HIS A 348 -44.08 -31.13 8.34
C HIS A 348 -42.91 -32.04 8.73
N LEU A 349 -41.69 -31.63 8.37
CA LEU A 349 -40.47 -32.30 8.85
C LEU A 349 -40.31 -32.13 10.37
N ASP A 350 -39.61 -33.05 11.00
CA ASP A 350 -39.29 -33.04 12.43
C ASP A 350 -38.12 -32.10 12.79
N SER A 351 -37.32 -31.75 11.78
CA SER A 351 -35.99 -31.14 11.88
C SER A 351 -35.94 -29.79 11.15
N HIS A 352 -35.25 -28.82 11.74
CA HIS A 352 -35.08 -27.48 11.14
C HIS A 352 -34.29 -27.54 9.83
N PHE A 353 -34.50 -26.54 8.97
CA PHE A 353 -33.65 -26.32 7.80
C PHE A 353 -32.16 -26.24 8.25
N PRO A 354 -31.22 -26.99 7.64
CA PRO A 354 -29.84 -27.06 8.12
C PRO A 354 -29.08 -25.73 7.98
N GLU A 355 -28.52 -25.24 9.08
CA GLU A 355 -27.82 -23.95 9.12
C GLU A 355 -26.58 -23.98 10.04
N ASP A 356 -25.46 -23.43 9.55
CA ASP A 356 -24.32 -23.02 10.37
C ASP A 356 -23.82 -21.66 9.88
N ILE A 357 -23.92 -20.64 10.73
CA ILE A 357 -23.45 -19.28 10.44
C ILE A 357 -21.95 -19.23 10.12
N ARG A 358 -21.15 -20.20 10.58
CA ARG A 358 -19.72 -20.31 10.26
C ARG A 358 -19.45 -20.80 8.84
N LEU A 359 -20.46 -21.33 8.16
CA LEU A 359 -20.35 -21.89 6.80
C LEU A 359 -21.22 -21.13 5.79
N GLU A 360 -22.15 -20.29 6.24
CA GLU A 360 -23.14 -19.58 5.42
C GLU A 360 -22.51 -18.82 4.23
N SER A 361 -21.49 -18.00 4.46
CA SER A 361 -20.77 -17.30 3.38
C SER A 361 -20.09 -18.25 2.38
N LEU A 362 -19.71 -19.46 2.81
CA LEU A 362 -19.13 -20.48 1.92
C LEU A 362 -20.22 -21.27 1.17
N THR A 363 -21.39 -21.51 1.76
CA THR A 363 -22.52 -22.12 1.03
C THR A 363 -23.10 -21.16 -0.01
N ALA A 364 -23.03 -19.85 0.22
CA ALA A 364 -23.31 -18.82 -0.79
C ALA A 364 -22.25 -18.80 -1.92
N LEU A 365 -20.96 -18.97 -1.59
CA LEU A 365 -19.88 -19.09 -2.58
C LEU A 365 -20.06 -20.31 -3.50
N LEU A 366 -20.35 -21.48 -2.92
CA LEU A 366 -20.61 -22.71 -3.67
C LEU A 366 -21.87 -22.63 -4.56
N ARG A 367 -22.80 -21.72 -4.27
CA ARG A 367 -23.98 -21.41 -5.11
C ARG A 367 -23.75 -20.29 -6.12
N GLY A 368 -22.53 -19.76 -6.23
CA GLY A 368 -22.14 -18.71 -7.18
C GLY A 368 -22.56 -17.28 -6.80
N GLN A 369 -23.05 -17.06 -5.58
CA GLN A 369 -23.63 -15.79 -5.12
C GLN A 369 -22.58 -14.79 -4.57
N VAL A 370 -21.31 -15.18 -4.58
CA VAL A 370 -20.18 -14.43 -4.00
C VAL A 370 -19.15 -14.10 -5.07
N LYS A 371 -18.72 -12.83 -5.15
CA LYS A 371 -17.54 -12.39 -5.89
C LYS A 371 -16.29 -12.68 -5.06
N LEU A 372 -15.62 -13.79 -5.37
CA LEU A 372 -14.42 -14.24 -4.65
C LEU A 372 -13.17 -13.48 -5.11
N ASN A 373 -12.44 -12.93 -4.14
CA ASN A 373 -11.24 -12.11 -4.32
C ASN A 373 -10.08 -12.75 -3.55
N ILE A 374 -8.99 -13.15 -4.23
CA ILE A 374 -7.94 -14.00 -3.65
C ILE A 374 -6.57 -13.31 -3.68
N HIS A 375 -5.95 -13.12 -2.51
CA HIS A 375 -4.54 -12.71 -2.38
C HIS A 375 -3.64 -13.89 -2.73
N CYS A 376 -2.96 -13.84 -3.88
CA CYS A 376 -1.95 -14.81 -4.29
C CYS A 376 -0.84 -14.12 -5.08
N TYR A 377 0.33 -14.75 -5.23
CA TYR A 377 1.50 -14.11 -5.84
C TYR A 377 2.18 -15.01 -6.88
N GLU A 378 2.64 -16.19 -6.44
CA GLU A 378 3.44 -17.11 -7.25
C GLU A 378 2.57 -18.01 -8.14
N THR A 379 3.16 -18.49 -9.23
CA THR A 379 2.47 -19.33 -10.24
C THR A 379 1.81 -20.59 -9.66
N HIS A 380 2.52 -21.36 -8.83
CA HIS A 380 2.00 -22.60 -8.22
C HIS A 380 0.85 -22.36 -7.23
N ASP A 381 0.78 -21.17 -6.63
CA ASP A 381 -0.25 -20.81 -5.66
C ASP A 381 -1.56 -20.44 -6.38
N ILE A 382 -1.43 -19.69 -7.47
CA ILE A 382 -2.54 -19.39 -8.39
C ILE A 382 -3.11 -20.69 -8.98
N GLU A 383 -2.25 -21.61 -9.47
CA GLU A 383 -2.71 -22.91 -9.99
C GLU A 383 -3.30 -23.82 -8.89
N ALA A 384 -2.85 -23.71 -7.63
CA ALA A 384 -3.49 -24.42 -6.51
C ALA A 384 -4.91 -23.93 -6.27
N MET A 385 -5.14 -22.62 -6.25
CA MET A 385 -6.49 -22.05 -6.07
C MET A 385 -7.41 -22.37 -7.26
N LEU A 386 -6.90 -22.40 -8.49
CA LEU A 386 -7.65 -22.88 -9.66
C LEU A 386 -8.09 -24.35 -9.53
N ARG A 387 -7.21 -25.24 -9.06
CA ARG A 387 -7.56 -26.65 -8.79
C ARG A 387 -8.57 -26.80 -7.66
N HIS A 388 -8.58 -25.92 -6.65
CA HIS A 388 -9.60 -25.95 -5.60
C HIS A 388 -10.95 -25.39 -6.07
N ALA A 389 -10.94 -24.40 -6.97
CA ALA A 389 -12.13 -23.92 -7.68
C ALA A 389 -12.78 -25.01 -8.55
N GLU A 390 -11.97 -25.83 -9.21
CA GLU A 390 -12.42 -27.03 -9.93
C GLU A 390 -12.94 -28.12 -8.97
N GLU A 391 -12.19 -28.45 -7.92
CA GLU A 391 -12.51 -29.50 -6.93
C GLU A 391 -13.86 -29.28 -6.22
N PHE A 392 -14.20 -28.02 -5.91
CA PHE A 392 -15.42 -27.64 -5.21
C PHE A 392 -16.44 -26.88 -6.06
N ASN A 393 -16.16 -26.68 -7.36
CA ASN A 393 -17.01 -25.98 -8.33
C ASN A 393 -17.47 -24.58 -7.85
N PHE A 394 -16.51 -23.67 -7.63
CA PHE A 394 -16.78 -22.26 -7.35
C PHE A 394 -16.03 -21.32 -8.31
N ASN A 395 -16.59 -20.13 -8.57
CA ASN A 395 -15.99 -19.14 -9.45
C ASN A 395 -15.00 -18.21 -8.71
N ILE A 396 -13.92 -17.82 -9.37
CA ILE A 396 -12.94 -16.84 -8.87
C ILE A 396 -13.16 -15.54 -9.64
N SER A 397 -13.45 -14.41 -8.96
CA SER A 397 -13.66 -13.14 -9.67
C SER A 397 -12.34 -12.43 -9.97
N ALA A 398 -11.41 -12.41 -9.00
CA ALA A 398 -10.08 -11.87 -9.21
C ALA A 398 -8.99 -12.52 -8.35
N PHE A 399 -7.81 -12.67 -8.94
CA PHE A 399 -6.55 -12.81 -8.20
C PHE A 399 -5.94 -11.43 -7.99
N HIS A 400 -5.56 -11.14 -6.75
CA HIS A 400 -5.00 -9.87 -6.31
C HIS A 400 -3.51 -9.99 -6.05
N HIS A 401 -2.79 -8.87 -6.17
CA HIS A 401 -1.33 -8.77 -6.20
C HIS A 401 -0.76 -9.56 -7.39
N ALA A 402 -0.81 -10.89 -7.34
CA ALA A 402 -0.70 -11.80 -8.49
C ALA A 402 0.51 -11.53 -9.39
N LEU A 403 1.64 -11.16 -8.77
CA LEU A 403 2.78 -10.55 -9.45
C LEU A 403 3.51 -11.48 -10.43
N GLU A 404 3.28 -12.79 -10.37
CA GLU A 404 3.76 -13.76 -11.37
C GLU A 404 2.69 -14.22 -12.38
N ALA A 405 1.44 -13.75 -12.30
CA ALA A 405 0.34 -14.21 -13.16
C ALA A 405 0.64 -14.07 -14.67
N TYR A 406 1.44 -13.07 -15.04
CA TYR A 406 1.90 -12.85 -16.42
C TYR A 406 2.70 -14.02 -17.01
N LYS A 407 3.23 -14.92 -16.17
CA LYS A 407 3.98 -16.13 -16.58
C LYS A 407 3.06 -17.30 -16.97
N ILE A 408 1.76 -17.23 -16.64
CA ILE A 408 0.82 -18.37 -16.73
C ILE A 408 -0.56 -18.05 -17.35
N PRO A 409 -0.68 -17.24 -18.42
CA PRO A 409 -1.99 -16.90 -19.02
C PRO A 409 -2.78 -18.13 -19.48
N GLU A 410 -2.12 -19.16 -20.02
CA GLU A 410 -2.76 -20.40 -20.47
C GLU A 410 -3.15 -21.36 -19.32
N ILE A 411 -2.80 -21.02 -18.07
CA ILE A 411 -3.33 -21.68 -16.87
C ILE A 411 -4.56 -20.90 -16.37
N LEU A 412 -4.48 -19.56 -16.34
CA LEU A 412 -5.62 -18.69 -15.98
C LEU A 412 -6.84 -18.93 -16.89
N LYS A 413 -6.62 -19.14 -18.20
CA LYS A 413 -7.66 -19.46 -19.20
C LYS A 413 -8.37 -20.81 -18.98
N ARG A 414 -7.92 -21.66 -18.05
CA ARG A 414 -8.59 -22.92 -17.70
C ARG A 414 -9.76 -22.73 -16.73
N ALA A 415 -9.91 -21.54 -16.15
CA ALA A 415 -11.00 -21.24 -15.22
C ALA A 415 -12.39 -21.31 -15.90
N GLN A 416 -13.42 -21.67 -15.13
CA GLN A 416 -14.81 -21.71 -15.61
C GLN A 416 -15.35 -20.32 -16.04
N ASN A 417 -14.71 -19.25 -15.56
CA ASN A 417 -15.07 -17.87 -15.84
C ASN A 417 -13.81 -17.04 -16.18
N SER A 418 -13.99 -15.89 -16.84
CA SER A 418 -12.89 -14.93 -17.00
C SER A 418 -12.51 -14.36 -15.63
N ILE A 419 -11.23 -14.49 -15.25
CA ILE A 419 -10.67 -14.00 -13.99
C ILE A 419 -9.91 -12.69 -14.26
N THR A 420 -10.14 -11.67 -13.42
CA THR A 420 -9.36 -10.43 -13.45
C THR A 420 -8.08 -10.54 -12.62
N ILE A 421 -6.98 -9.98 -13.10
CA ILE A 421 -5.73 -9.85 -12.35
C ILE A 421 -5.62 -8.43 -11.80
N ALA A 422 -5.78 -8.29 -10.48
CA ALA A 422 -5.76 -7.02 -9.75
C ALA A 422 -4.36 -6.76 -9.15
N THR A 423 -3.49 -6.14 -9.94
CA THR A 423 -2.05 -6.01 -9.69
C THR A 423 -1.64 -4.57 -9.31
N PHE A 424 -0.35 -4.35 -9.08
CA PHE A 424 0.28 -3.03 -9.03
C PHE A 424 0.89 -2.67 -10.39
N ALA A 425 1.15 -1.38 -10.65
CA ALA A 425 1.88 -1.01 -11.87
C ALA A 425 3.36 -1.40 -11.78
N ASP A 426 3.99 -1.19 -10.61
CA ASP A 426 5.44 -1.39 -10.45
C ASP A 426 5.93 -1.85 -9.07
N HIS A 427 5.13 -1.82 -8.00
CA HIS A 427 5.55 -2.16 -6.62
C HIS A 427 5.89 -3.66 -6.45
N TRP A 428 7.06 -3.97 -5.89
CA TRP A 428 7.70 -5.29 -5.96
C TRP A 428 8.77 -5.52 -4.88
N GLY A 429 9.28 -6.75 -4.76
CA GLY A 429 10.55 -7.04 -4.08
C GLY A 429 10.58 -6.96 -2.54
N TYR A 430 9.46 -6.63 -1.89
CA TYR A 430 9.35 -6.52 -0.42
C TYR A 430 9.33 -7.89 0.30
N LYS A 431 8.97 -8.97 -0.40
CA LYS A 431 8.96 -10.38 0.07
C LYS A 431 9.29 -11.35 -1.07
N LYS A 432 9.57 -12.63 -0.78
CA LYS A 432 10.04 -13.60 -1.79
C LYS A 432 9.03 -13.79 -2.91
N GLU A 433 7.76 -14.01 -2.59
CA GLU A 433 6.71 -14.14 -3.61
C GLU A 433 6.42 -12.83 -4.37
N ALA A 434 6.86 -11.67 -3.86
CA ALA A 434 6.81 -10.39 -4.57
C ALA A 434 8.06 -10.08 -5.40
N TYR A 435 9.12 -10.90 -5.31
CA TYR A 435 10.37 -10.70 -6.05
C TYR A 435 10.22 -11.05 -7.53
N GLY A 436 9.40 -12.04 -7.88
CA GLY A 436 9.18 -12.50 -9.25
C GLY A 436 8.44 -11.54 -10.19
N ALA A 437 8.10 -10.33 -9.72
CA ALA A 437 7.34 -9.30 -10.42
C ALA A 437 8.08 -8.66 -11.60
N SER A 438 7.29 -8.03 -12.49
CA SER A 438 7.77 -7.19 -13.58
C SER A 438 6.82 -6.00 -13.81
N PRO A 439 7.31 -4.76 -14.00
CA PRO A 439 6.45 -3.62 -14.30
C PRO A 439 5.80 -3.70 -15.71
N ARG A 440 6.25 -4.65 -16.55
CA ARG A 440 5.63 -4.99 -17.83
C ARG A 440 4.52 -6.05 -17.71
N ALA A 441 4.27 -6.60 -16.51
CA ALA A 441 3.23 -7.61 -16.29
C ALA A 441 1.81 -7.18 -16.70
N PRO A 442 1.35 -5.93 -16.45
CA PRO A 442 0.05 -5.47 -16.95
C PRO A 442 -0.06 -5.56 -18.48
N LYS A 443 1.02 -5.18 -19.19
CA LYS A 443 1.10 -5.27 -20.65
C LYS A 443 0.99 -6.73 -21.12
N TYR A 444 1.80 -7.63 -20.58
CA TYR A 444 1.82 -9.04 -21.01
C TYR A 444 0.50 -9.76 -20.74
N LEU A 445 -0.18 -9.44 -19.64
CA LEU A 445 -1.51 -9.98 -19.33
C LEU A 445 -2.57 -9.48 -20.33
N TYR A 446 -2.56 -8.17 -20.65
CA TYR A 446 -3.41 -7.59 -21.68
C TYR A 446 -3.17 -8.21 -23.07
N GLU A 447 -1.91 -8.33 -23.51
CA GLU A 447 -1.54 -8.96 -24.79
C GLU A 447 -1.97 -10.45 -24.85
N ALA A 448 -2.05 -11.14 -23.70
CA ALA A 448 -2.55 -12.50 -23.59
C ALA A 448 -4.09 -12.61 -23.52
N GLY A 449 -4.82 -11.49 -23.50
CA GLY A 449 -6.29 -11.44 -23.38
C GLY A 449 -6.83 -11.63 -21.97
N ILE A 450 -6.02 -11.40 -20.93
CA ILE A 450 -6.43 -11.47 -19.52
C ILE A 450 -6.84 -10.07 -19.04
N PRO A 451 -8.03 -9.87 -18.42
CA PRO A 451 -8.41 -8.58 -17.85
C PRO A 451 -7.46 -8.17 -16.72
N VAL A 452 -6.94 -6.95 -16.79
CA VAL A 452 -6.05 -6.37 -15.76
C VAL A 452 -6.75 -5.21 -15.07
N ALA A 453 -6.77 -5.26 -13.75
CA ALA A 453 -7.07 -4.10 -12.92
C ALA A 453 -5.80 -3.66 -12.18
N LEU A 454 -5.67 -2.36 -11.93
CA LEU A 454 -4.71 -1.81 -10.99
C LEU A 454 -5.46 -1.47 -9.69
N LYS A 455 -4.84 -1.73 -8.53
CA LYS A 455 -5.44 -1.47 -7.21
C LYS A 455 -4.46 -0.81 -6.25
N SER A 456 -4.97 -0.15 -5.21
CA SER A 456 -4.11 0.56 -4.26
C SER A 456 -3.50 -0.35 -3.20
N ASP A 457 -4.24 -1.38 -2.75
CA ASP A 457 -3.87 -2.16 -1.55
C ASP A 457 -3.75 -1.26 -0.30
N HIS A 458 -4.47 -0.14 -0.31
CA HIS A 458 -4.30 0.97 0.62
C HIS A 458 -4.47 0.53 2.08
N PRO A 459 -3.54 0.92 2.98
CA PRO A 459 -2.57 2.00 2.82
C PRO A 459 -1.24 1.71 2.09
N VAL A 460 -0.98 0.49 1.58
CA VAL A 460 0.32 0.14 0.93
C VAL A 460 0.66 1.10 -0.23
N LEU A 461 -0.33 1.47 -1.05
CA LEU A 461 -0.27 2.68 -1.87
C LEU A 461 -1.30 3.71 -1.35
N ASN A 462 -1.01 5.00 -1.49
CA ASN A 462 -2.03 6.03 -1.31
C ASN A 462 -3.02 5.95 -2.48
N SER A 463 -4.25 5.47 -2.23
CA SER A 463 -5.28 5.31 -3.27
C SER A 463 -5.67 6.64 -3.94
N GLN A 464 -5.44 7.79 -3.29
CA GLN A 464 -5.53 9.14 -3.91
C GLN A 464 -4.69 9.27 -5.21
N HIS A 465 -3.69 8.42 -5.43
CA HIS A 465 -2.78 8.48 -6.58
C HIS A 465 -3.01 7.33 -7.58
N MET A 466 -4.15 6.63 -7.56
CA MET A 466 -4.44 5.52 -8.50
C MET A 466 -4.32 5.88 -9.98
N ALA A 467 -4.52 7.14 -10.37
CA ALA A 467 -4.30 7.61 -11.74
C ALA A 467 -2.82 7.49 -12.17
N PHE A 468 -1.87 7.67 -11.24
CA PHE A 468 -0.43 7.50 -11.47
C PHE A 468 -0.02 6.03 -11.64
N GLU A 469 -0.72 5.07 -11.03
CA GLU A 469 -0.51 3.64 -11.35
C GLU A 469 -0.81 3.38 -12.83
N ALA A 470 -1.90 3.94 -13.37
CA ALA A 470 -2.21 3.84 -14.80
C ALA A 470 -1.18 4.59 -15.68
N ALA A 471 -0.67 5.75 -15.23
CA ALA A 471 0.42 6.46 -15.91
C ALA A 471 1.70 5.61 -15.98
N LYS A 472 2.12 4.97 -14.87
CA LYS A 472 3.27 4.05 -14.82
C LYS A 472 3.05 2.82 -15.71
N ALA A 473 1.87 2.20 -15.68
CA ALA A 473 1.55 1.09 -16.58
C ALA A 473 1.64 1.49 -18.06
N THR A 474 1.26 2.73 -18.39
CA THR A 474 1.43 3.32 -19.73
C THR A 474 2.91 3.49 -20.10
N HIS A 475 3.72 4.04 -19.19
CA HIS A 475 5.18 4.15 -19.38
C HIS A 475 5.82 2.78 -19.70
N TYR A 476 5.42 1.71 -19.00
CA TYR A 476 5.93 0.35 -19.23
C TYR A 476 5.26 -0.38 -20.42
N GLY A 477 4.33 0.27 -21.12
CA GLY A 477 3.87 -0.12 -22.46
C GLY A 477 2.48 -0.75 -22.54
N LEU A 478 1.65 -0.68 -21.50
CA LEU A 478 0.21 -0.90 -21.62
C LEU A 478 -0.41 0.26 -22.44
N PRO A 479 -1.34 0.03 -23.39
CA PRO A 479 -1.92 1.14 -24.15
C PRO A 479 -2.70 2.12 -23.23
N PRO A 480 -2.65 3.44 -23.47
CA PRO A 480 -3.23 4.44 -22.55
C PRO A 480 -4.70 4.21 -22.18
N GLN A 481 -5.53 3.81 -23.14
CA GLN A 481 -6.96 3.51 -22.89
C GLN A 481 -7.15 2.25 -22.03
N GLU A 482 -6.28 1.26 -22.16
CA GLU A 482 -6.31 0.03 -21.36
C GLU A 482 -5.79 0.26 -19.94
N ALA A 483 -4.79 1.14 -19.80
CA ALA A 483 -4.36 1.64 -18.50
C ALA A 483 -5.50 2.38 -17.78
N PHE A 484 -6.27 3.23 -18.47
CA PHE A 484 -7.40 3.92 -17.86
C PHE A 484 -8.59 2.98 -17.54
N LYS A 485 -8.88 1.99 -18.40
CA LYS A 485 -9.84 0.90 -18.12
C LYS A 485 -9.48 0.10 -16.86
N SER A 486 -8.19 -0.13 -16.62
CA SER A 486 -7.70 -0.92 -15.48
C SER A 486 -8.01 -0.31 -14.11
N ILE A 487 -8.35 0.99 -14.05
CA ILE A 487 -8.77 1.70 -12.84
C ILE A 487 -10.25 2.12 -12.86
N THR A 488 -11.03 1.70 -13.88
CA THR A 488 -12.44 2.08 -14.06
C THR A 488 -13.34 0.89 -14.40
N SER A 489 -13.49 0.55 -15.67
CA SER A 489 -14.45 -0.46 -16.16
C SER A 489 -14.06 -1.92 -15.84
N VAL A 490 -12.77 -2.25 -15.84
CA VAL A 490 -12.31 -3.62 -15.52
C VAL A 490 -12.56 -3.96 -14.05
N PRO A 491 -12.10 -3.18 -13.04
CA PRO A 491 -12.43 -3.44 -11.65
C PRO A 491 -13.95 -3.40 -11.40
N ALA A 492 -14.70 -2.45 -12.00
CA ALA A 492 -16.16 -2.44 -11.90
C ALA A 492 -16.79 -3.76 -12.38
N THR A 493 -16.34 -4.29 -13.51
CA THR A 493 -16.83 -5.55 -14.09
C THR A 493 -16.48 -6.75 -13.22
N ALA A 494 -15.26 -6.83 -12.70
CA ALA A 494 -14.82 -7.88 -11.79
C ALA A 494 -15.67 -7.93 -10.50
N LEU A 495 -16.09 -6.76 -9.99
CA LEU A 495 -16.99 -6.63 -8.84
C LEU A 495 -18.47 -6.92 -9.17
N GLY A 496 -18.83 -7.18 -10.43
CA GLY A 496 -20.23 -7.31 -10.88
C GLY A 496 -20.97 -5.97 -11.03
N LEU A 497 -20.30 -4.84 -10.77
CA LEU A 497 -20.86 -3.48 -10.72
C LEU A 497 -20.66 -2.68 -12.02
N GLY A 498 -20.05 -3.27 -13.05
CA GLY A 498 -19.83 -2.66 -14.38
C GLY A 498 -21.10 -2.33 -15.16
N HIS A 499 -22.28 -2.61 -14.61
CA HIS A 499 -23.58 -2.14 -15.10
C HIS A 499 -24.00 -0.79 -14.49
N ARG A 500 -23.23 -0.25 -13.53
CA ARG A 500 -23.52 0.98 -12.77
C ARG A 500 -22.35 1.94 -12.58
N VAL A 501 -21.11 1.45 -12.49
CA VAL A 501 -19.91 2.29 -12.25
C VAL A 501 -18.78 1.95 -13.23
N GLY A 502 -17.76 2.81 -13.30
CA GLY A 502 -16.59 2.61 -14.17
C GLY A 502 -16.82 2.92 -15.66
N SER A 503 -17.94 3.55 -16.04
CA SER A 503 -18.17 4.07 -17.40
C SER A 503 -19.06 5.31 -17.40
N LEU A 504 -18.78 6.28 -18.28
CA LEU A 504 -19.52 7.54 -18.39
C LEU A 504 -20.55 7.42 -19.52
N ARG A 505 -21.65 6.71 -19.24
CA ARG A 505 -22.70 6.36 -20.21
C ARG A 505 -24.11 6.51 -19.59
N PRO A 506 -25.18 6.70 -20.38
CA PRO A 506 -26.55 6.78 -19.84
C PRO A 506 -26.94 5.59 -18.95
N GLY A 507 -27.67 5.85 -17.88
CA GLY A 507 -28.14 4.86 -16.89
C GLY A 507 -27.13 4.47 -15.81
N TYR A 508 -25.83 4.77 -15.99
CA TYR A 508 -24.82 4.58 -14.95
C TYR A 508 -25.04 5.55 -13.78
N ASP A 509 -24.51 5.22 -12.60
CA ASP A 509 -24.47 6.14 -11.46
C ASP A 509 -23.69 7.41 -11.86
N ALA A 510 -24.12 8.58 -11.37
CA ALA A 510 -23.44 9.86 -11.63
C ALA A 510 -22.17 10.04 -10.79
N ASP A 511 -21.22 9.12 -11.02
CA ASP A 511 -19.86 9.10 -10.49
C ASP A 511 -18.91 9.64 -11.57
N VAL A 512 -18.54 10.91 -11.48
CA VAL A 512 -17.86 11.67 -12.56
C VAL A 512 -16.71 12.50 -12.00
N VAL A 513 -15.58 12.55 -12.70
CA VAL A 513 -14.39 13.31 -12.31
C VAL A 513 -14.03 14.30 -13.41
N ILE A 514 -13.80 15.57 -13.04
CA ILE A 514 -13.20 16.59 -13.91
C ILE A 514 -11.73 16.71 -13.52
N TRP A 515 -10.81 16.56 -14.46
CA TRP A 515 -9.37 16.59 -14.23
C TRP A 515 -8.75 17.94 -14.60
N ASP A 516 -7.62 18.30 -13.98
CA ASP A 516 -6.88 19.53 -14.30
C ASP A 516 -5.99 19.41 -15.55
N ARG A 517 -5.69 18.17 -15.95
CA ARG A 517 -4.89 17.74 -17.10
C ARG A 517 -5.29 16.32 -17.52
N SER A 518 -4.53 15.67 -18.41
CA SER A 518 -4.70 14.23 -18.67
C SER A 518 -4.49 13.40 -17.40
N PRO A 519 -5.41 12.47 -17.03
CA PRO A 519 -5.24 11.62 -15.85
C PRO A 519 -4.04 10.65 -15.93
N LEU A 520 -3.40 10.54 -17.10
CA LEU A 520 -2.17 9.75 -17.30
C LEU A 520 -0.89 10.61 -17.32
N ALA A 521 -0.98 11.90 -17.02
CA ALA A 521 0.17 12.79 -16.85
C ALA A 521 0.63 12.86 -15.38
N LEU A 522 1.91 13.20 -15.17
CA LEU A 522 2.47 13.34 -13.82
C LEU A 522 1.77 14.48 -13.05
N GLY A 523 1.43 14.21 -11.79
CA GLY A 523 0.78 15.19 -10.90
C GLY A 523 -0.67 15.53 -11.24
N ALA A 524 -1.35 14.76 -12.11
CA ALA A 524 -2.75 15.00 -12.45
C ALA A 524 -3.68 14.91 -11.24
N ALA A 525 -4.59 15.87 -11.10
CA ALA A 525 -5.49 15.99 -9.95
C ALA A 525 -6.93 16.37 -10.38
N PRO A 526 -7.96 15.89 -9.68
CA PRO A 526 -9.33 16.35 -9.89
C PRO A 526 -9.53 17.84 -9.57
N LEU A 527 -10.17 18.56 -10.49
CA LEU A 527 -10.79 19.87 -10.23
C LEU A 527 -12.10 19.71 -9.44
N GLN A 528 -12.85 18.64 -9.70
CA GLN A 528 -14.06 18.26 -8.96
C GLN A 528 -14.32 16.76 -9.09
N VAL A 529 -14.92 16.17 -8.05
CA VAL A 529 -15.39 14.78 -8.03
C VAL A 529 -16.87 14.77 -7.68
N PHE A 530 -17.68 14.12 -8.50
CA PHE A 530 -19.11 13.89 -8.27
C PHE A 530 -19.33 12.41 -7.95
N VAL A 531 -20.24 12.12 -7.00
CA VAL A 531 -20.65 10.76 -6.64
C VAL A 531 -22.15 10.74 -6.36
N ASP A 532 -22.88 9.78 -6.93
CA ASP A 532 -24.36 9.81 -6.97
C ASP A 532 -24.92 11.19 -7.45
N GLY A 533 -24.17 11.91 -8.30
CA GLY A 533 -24.51 13.24 -8.83
C GLY A 533 -24.18 14.43 -7.92
N VAL A 534 -23.57 14.19 -6.75
CA VAL A 534 -23.28 15.23 -5.74
C VAL A 534 -21.79 15.59 -5.77
N PRO A 535 -21.41 16.89 -5.86
CA PRO A 535 -20.01 17.31 -5.76
C PRO A 535 -19.45 17.04 -4.34
N LEU A 536 -18.22 16.54 -4.26
CA LEU A 536 -17.57 16.21 -2.98
C LEU A 536 -16.72 17.35 -2.40
N PHE A 537 -16.35 18.34 -3.21
CA PHE A 537 -15.44 19.42 -2.83
C PHE A 537 -16.02 20.80 -3.19
N ASP A 538 -15.54 21.84 -2.51
CA ASP A 538 -15.96 23.22 -2.76
C ASP A 538 -15.62 23.64 -4.20
N GLU A 539 -16.63 24.09 -4.95
CA GLU A 539 -16.46 24.44 -6.36
C GLU A 539 -15.61 25.69 -6.53
N LYS A 540 -14.49 25.52 -7.25
CA LYS A 540 -13.60 26.61 -7.69
C LYS A 540 -13.93 26.94 -9.16
N PRO A 541 -13.79 28.20 -9.61
CA PRO A 541 -13.95 28.54 -11.02
C PRO A 541 -12.97 27.75 -11.91
N ILE A 542 -13.52 26.92 -12.80
CA ILE A 542 -12.71 26.18 -13.77
C ILE A 542 -12.15 27.18 -14.79
N THR A 543 -10.82 27.30 -14.85
CA THR A 543 -10.16 28.07 -15.90
C THR A 543 -10.09 27.20 -17.16
N PRO A 544 -10.60 27.67 -18.32
CA PRO A 544 -10.52 26.91 -19.56
C PRO A 544 -9.08 26.58 -19.96
N VAL A 545 -8.91 25.45 -20.63
CA VAL A 545 -7.61 25.01 -21.16
C VAL A 545 -7.18 26.00 -22.25
N LYS A 546 -6.12 26.78 -22.00
CA LYS A 546 -5.68 27.86 -22.90
C LYS A 546 -5.16 27.33 -24.24
N ASP A 547 -4.39 26.25 -24.17
CA ASP A 547 -3.90 25.49 -25.32
C ASP A 547 -4.56 24.11 -25.24
N GLY A 548 -5.66 23.93 -25.99
CA GLY A 548 -6.49 22.72 -25.96
C GLY A 548 -5.62 21.45 -26.11
N PRO A 549 -5.90 20.38 -25.34
CA PRO A 549 -4.86 19.48 -24.86
C PRO A 549 -4.03 18.89 -25.99
N HIS A 550 -2.82 19.42 -26.11
CA HIS A 550 -1.72 18.73 -26.74
C HIS A 550 -1.45 17.47 -25.93
N LEU A 551 -2.13 16.37 -26.31
CA LEU A 551 -1.47 15.09 -26.47
C LEU A 551 -0.17 15.40 -27.19
N SER A 552 0.92 15.48 -26.41
CA SER A 552 2.20 15.96 -26.89
C SER A 552 2.70 14.97 -27.93
N ALA A 553 2.51 15.31 -29.20
CA ALA A 553 3.13 14.64 -30.33
C ALA A 553 4.63 14.96 -30.40
N LEU A 554 5.31 14.81 -29.25
CA LEU A 554 6.56 14.07 -29.17
C LEU A 554 6.28 12.66 -29.72
N THR A 555 6.12 12.64 -31.04
CA THR A 555 6.05 11.48 -31.91
C THR A 555 7.09 10.50 -31.41
N GLN A 556 6.72 9.22 -31.21
CA GLN A 556 7.63 8.16 -30.75
C GLN A 556 8.99 8.34 -31.40
N GLN A 557 9.92 8.97 -30.68
CA GLN A 557 11.17 9.37 -31.30
C GLN A 557 11.87 8.07 -31.67
N LYS A 558 12.44 8.03 -32.88
CA LYS A 558 13.38 6.99 -33.22
C LYS A 558 14.58 7.21 -32.32
N ILE A 559 14.56 6.54 -31.16
CA ILE A 559 15.74 6.33 -30.33
C ILE A 559 16.83 5.91 -31.33
N PRO A 560 17.93 6.66 -31.43
CA PRO A 560 18.95 6.40 -32.45
C PRO A 560 19.53 5.00 -32.26
N GLN A 561 20.38 4.56 -33.20
CA GLN A 561 21.27 3.44 -32.87
C GLN A 561 22.03 3.81 -31.60
N LEU A 562 21.84 3.03 -30.53
CA LEU A 562 22.46 3.35 -29.25
C LEU A 562 23.99 3.38 -29.44
N PRO A 563 24.68 4.39 -28.87
CA PRO A 563 26.14 4.53 -29.01
C PRO A 563 26.87 3.30 -28.48
N ARG A 564 28.10 3.07 -28.93
CA ARG A 564 28.84 1.86 -28.56
C ARG A 564 29.11 1.80 -27.04
N ASN A 565 28.77 0.68 -26.39
CA ASN A 565 29.13 0.44 -25.00
C ASN A 565 30.66 0.49 -24.82
N GLY A 566 31.13 1.07 -23.71
CA GLY A 566 32.55 1.26 -23.44
C GLY A 566 33.18 2.51 -24.10
N LEU A 567 32.41 3.29 -24.86
CA LEU A 567 32.89 4.51 -25.50
C LEU A 567 33.17 5.60 -24.46
N LYS A 568 34.38 6.20 -24.51
CA LYS A 568 34.86 7.25 -23.60
C LYS A 568 35.18 8.59 -24.26
N ASP A 569 35.38 8.59 -25.58
CA ASP A 569 35.72 9.77 -26.38
C ASP A 569 34.57 10.03 -27.37
N PHE A 570 33.74 11.04 -27.10
CA PHE A 570 32.53 11.29 -27.88
C PHE A 570 31.98 12.72 -27.71
N VAL A 571 31.02 13.07 -28.56
CA VAL A 571 30.34 14.37 -28.56
C VAL A 571 28.84 14.17 -28.46
N LEU A 572 28.20 14.64 -27.39
CA LEU A 572 26.73 14.72 -27.33
C LEU A 572 26.27 15.97 -28.09
N ALA A 573 25.54 15.79 -29.19
CA ALA A 573 24.99 16.87 -30.00
C ALA A 573 23.47 17.01 -29.80
N ASN A 574 22.95 18.21 -30.07
CA ASN A 574 21.52 18.55 -29.97
C ASN A 574 20.91 18.29 -28.58
N VAL A 575 21.65 18.57 -27.50
CA VAL A 575 21.12 18.48 -26.14
C VAL A 575 20.02 19.53 -25.93
N GLY A 576 18.83 19.09 -25.52
CA GLY A 576 17.68 19.97 -25.29
C GLY A 576 17.77 20.71 -23.96
N SER A 577 18.19 20.00 -22.91
CA SER A 577 18.46 20.54 -21.58
C SER A 577 19.67 19.83 -20.96
N ASN A 578 20.55 20.61 -20.32
CA ASN A 578 21.80 20.11 -19.76
C ASN A 578 21.94 20.58 -18.32
N LEU A 579 22.18 19.65 -17.40
CA LEU A 579 22.36 19.89 -15.97
C LEU A 579 23.72 19.39 -15.45
N VAL A 580 24.62 18.97 -16.34
CA VAL A 580 26.04 18.64 -16.05
C VAL A 580 27.03 19.60 -16.73
N SER A 581 26.53 20.54 -17.52
CA SER A 581 27.31 21.57 -18.21
C SER A 581 26.38 22.71 -18.63
N ARG A 582 26.92 23.91 -18.86
CA ARG A 582 26.17 25.07 -19.37
C ARG A 582 25.86 24.98 -20.86
N SER A 583 26.39 23.95 -21.56
CA SER A 583 26.37 23.83 -23.02
C SER A 583 25.21 23.02 -23.59
N LYS A 584 24.88 23.26 -24.87
CA LYS A 584 24.02 22.35 -25.68
C LYS A 584 24.77 21.24 -26.40
N THR A 585 26.09 21.19 -26.22
CA THR A 585 26.95 20.13 -26.75
C THR A 585 27.97 19.74 -25.69
N VAL A 586 28.11 18.45 -25.39
CA VAL A 586 29.04 17.96 -24.36
C VAL A 586 30.17 17.21 -25.06
N LEU A 587 31.41 17.68 -24.87
CA LEU A 587 32.61 16.93 -25.26
C LEU A 587 33.08 16.08 -24.08
N VAL A 588 33.23 14.79 -24.30
CA VAL A 588 33.80 13.83 -23.35
C VAL A 588 35.08 13.24 -23.95
N LEU A 589 36.17 13.25 -23.18
CA LEU A 589 37.47 12.66 -23.53
C LEU A 589 38.05 11.93 -22.30
N ASP A 590 38.58 10.73 -22.49
CA ASP A 590 39.00 9.79 -21.43
C ASP A 590 37.95 9.61 -20.31
N GLY A 591 36.66 9.72 -20.66
CA GLY A 591 35.55 9.65 -19.71
C GLY A 591 35.42 10.86 -18.77
N LYS A 592 36.13 11.97 -18.99
CA LYS A 592 35.83 13.27 -18.35
C LYS A 592 35.08 14.19 -19.30
N ILE A 593 34.12 14.97 -18.78
CA ILE A 593 33.56 16.11 -19.51
C ILE A 593 34.62 17.21 -19.53
N VAL A 594 35.01 17.69 -20.71
CA VAL A 594 36.13 18.63 -20.84
C VAL A 594 35.69 20.09 -20.89
N CYS A 595 34.54 20.42 -21.50
CA CYS A 595 34.21 21.81 -21.83
C CYS A 595 32.77 22.04 -22.37
N SER A 596 32.45 23.31 -22.62
CA SER A 596 31.33 23.77 -23.45
C SER A 596 31.81 24.10 -24.87
N THR A 597 31.03 23.80 -25.91
CA THR A 597 31.36 24.20 -27.30
C THR A 597 31.09 25.68 -27.62
N GLU A 598 30.74 26.47 -26.60
CA GLU A 598 30.75 27.93 -26.66
C GLU A 598 32.15 28.50 -26.36
N GLU A 599 33.05 27.72 -25.74
CA GLU A 599 34.46 28.05 -25.60
C GLU A 599 35.24 27.81 -26.92
N GLU A 600 36.07 28.78 -27.30
CA GLU A 600 36.79 28.79 -28.58
C GLU A 600 37.84 27.67 -28.69
N GLU A 601 38.50 27.36 -27.56
CA GLU A 601 39.49 26.28 -27.44
C GLU A 601 38.88 24.92 -27.82
N CYS A 602 37.69 24.58 -27.31
CA CYS A 602 37.06 23.31 -27.62
C CYS A 602 36.46 23.21 -29.03
N ARG A 603 36.17 24.33 -29.69
CA ARG A 603 35.90 24.30 -31.14
C ARG A 603 37.15 23.91 -31.93
N SER A 604 38.34 24.29 -31.46
CA SER A 604 39.59 23.87 -32.08
C SER A 604 39.87 22.37 -31.87
N THR A 605 39.56 21.83 -30.68
CA THR A 605 39.67 20.39 -30.38
C THR A 605 38.74 19.57 -31.28
N LEU A 606 37.44 19.93 -31.34
CA LEU A 606 36.44 19.26 -32.18
C LEU A 606 36.79 19.26 -33.68
N MET A 607 37.48 20.30 -34.16
CA MET A 607 37.96 20.39 -35.55
C MET A 607 39.21 19.54 -35.84
N GLN A 608 39.83 18.95 -34.81
CA GLN A 608 41.06 18.15 -34.91
C GLN A 608 40.85 16.66 -34.56
N SER A 609 39.71 16.30 -33.99
CA SER A 609 39.44 14.98 -33.41
C SER A 609 38.33 14.21 -34.15
N ASP A 610 38.61 12.97 -34.60
CA ASP A 610 37.66 12.07 -35.28
C ASP A 610 36.77 11.33 -34.25
N LEU A 611 35.84 12.06 -33.61
CA LEU A 611 35.01 11.58 -32.50
C LEU A 611 33.62 11.11 -32.95
N GLU A 612 33.07 10.11 -32.25
CA GLU A 612 31.69 9.66 -32.45
C GLU A 612 30.69 10.72 -31.94
N ALA A 613 29.93 11.30 -32.87
CA ALA A 613 28.90 12.29 -32.56
C ALA A 613 27.54 11.61 -32.30
N ILE A 614 27.02 11.78 -31.10
CA ILE A 614 25.78 11.18 -30.60
C ILE A 614 24.69 12.25 -30.59
N ASP A 615 23.79 12.22 -31.57
CA ASP A 615 22.63 13.12 -31.63
C ASP A 615 21.54 12.65 -30.64
N VAL A 616 21.35 13.42 -29.56
CA VAL A 616 20.31 13.12 -28.55
C VAL A 616 18.94 13.70 -28.89
N GLN A 617 18.77 14.36 -30.04
CA GLN A 617 17.48 14.82 -30.61
C GLN A 617 16.60 15.65 -29.65
N GLY A 618 17.20 16.50 -28.80
CA GLY A 618 16.49 17.28 -27.78
C GLY A 618 16.40 16.60 -26.40
N GLY A 619 17.05 15.45 -26.23
CA GLY A 619 17.18 14.73 -24.96
C GLY A 619 17.86 15.56 -23.85
N TYR A 620 17.71 15.07 -22.62
CA TYR A 620 18.18 15.72 -21.40
C TYR A 620 19.43 15.01 -20.85
N VAL A 621 20.40 15.77 -20.35
CA VAL A 621 21.60 15.22 -19.69
C VAL A 621 21.60 15.65 -18.21
N LEU A 622 21.60 14.67 -17.31
CA LEU A 622 21.49 14.86 -15.86
C LEU A 622 22.71 14.26 -15.12
N PRO A 623 23.12 14.85 -13.97
CA PRO A 623 23.94 14.14 -12.99
C PRO A 623 23.23 12.85 -12.55
N GLY A 624 23.99 11.84 -12.12
CA GLY A 624 23.41 10.63 -11.55
C GLY A 624 22.45 10.90 -10.39
N LEU A 625 21.26 10.28 -10.41
CA LEU A 625 20.29 10.43 -9.32
C LEU A 625 20.80 9.72 -8.06
N ILE A 626 20.45 10.23 -6.89
CA ILE A 626 20.92 9.72 -5.59
C ILE A 626 19.73 9.18 -4.79
N ALA A 627 19.74 7.88 -4.51
CA ALA A 627 18.78 7.25 -3.59
C ALA A 627 19.28 7.34 -2.14
N VAL A 628 18.38 7.69 -1.22
CA VAL A 628 18.69 7.79 0.21
C VAL A 628 17.50 7.36 1.08
N GLY A 629 17.79 6.74 2.22
CA GLY A 629 16.81 6.33 3.24
C GLY A 629 16.17 4.95 2.99
N SER A 630 16.11 4.49 1.74
CA SER A 630 15.89 3.09 1.39
C SER A 630 16.95 2.18 2.00
N LYS A 631 16.65 0.89 2.12
CA LYS A 631 17.56 -0.16 2.63
C LYS A 631 18.24 -0.94 1.50
N ILE A 632 18.20 -0.41 0.29
CA ILE A 632 18.89 -0.94 -0.89
C ILE A 632 20.38 -1.09 -0.58
N GLY A 633 20.97 -2.21 -0.99
CA GLY A 633 22.34 -2.57 -0.60
C GLY A 633 22.50 -3.11 0.83
N MET A 634 21.50 -2.98 1.72
CA MET A 634 21.50 -3.63 3.05
C MET A 634 20.58 -4.85 3.12
N VAL A 635 19.48 -4.88 2.35
CA VAL A 635 18.56 -6.02 2.25
C VAL A 635 17.85 -6.09 0.90
N GLU A 636 17.91 -7.25 0.25
CA GLU A 636 17.23 -7.43 -1.04
C GLU A 636 15.72 -7.62 -0.88
N MET A 637 15.29 -8.46 0.08
CA MET A 637 13.86 -8.73 0.34
C MET A 637 13.54 -8.46 1.82
N PRO A 638 13.06 -7.26 2.19
CA PRO A 638 12.81 -6.84 3.58
C PRO A 638 12.03 -7.80 4.49
N SER A 639 11.12 -8.62 3.93
CA SER A 639 10.37 -9.63 4.71
C SER A 639 11.15 -10.94 4.95
N GLU A 640 12.21 -11.17 4.18
CA GLU A 640 13.08 -12.35 4.23
C GLU A 640 14.48 -11.94 4.72
N GLY A 641 14.63 -11.87 6.05
CA GLY A 641 15.82 -11.33 6.70
C GLY A 641 17.15 -12.04 6.36
N SER A 642 17.09 -13.29 5.87
CA SER A 642 18.25 -14.01 5.32
C SER A 642 18.88 -13.34 4.09
N THR A 643 18.13 -12.47 3.40
CA THR A 643 18.64 -11.67 2.28
C THR A 643 19.37 -10.40 2.74
N GLY A 644 19.21 -9.98 4.00
CA GLY A 644 19.80 -8.75 4.55
C GLY A 644 21.06 -8.97 5.37
N ASP A 645 21.72 -7.87 5.71
CA ASP A 645 22.77 -7.80 6.73
C ASP A 645 22.22 -8.21 8.11
N GLY A 646 21.08 -7.63 8.49
CA GLY A 646 20.34 -7.98 9.69
C GLY A 646 19.44 -6.84 10.17
N VAL A 647 19.23 -6.78 11.48
CA VAL A 647 18.69 -5.59 12.17
C VAL A 647 19.51 -5.36 13.42
N VAL A 648 20.00 -4.13 13.60
CA VAL A 648 20.79 -3.71 14.77
C VAL A 648 19.96 -3.90 16.04
N PRO A 649 20.39 -4.77 16.99
CA PRO A 649 19.63 -5.07 18.19
C PRO A 649 19.55 -3.86 19.12
N SER A 650 18.54 -3.83 19.99
CA SER A 650 18.33 -2.72 20.92
C SER A 650 19.47 -2.57 21.92
N SER A 651 20.14 -1.42 21.87
CA SER A 651 21.20 -1.06 22.80
C SER A 651 21.13 0.43 23.17
N PHE A 652 21.51 0.74 24.41
CA PHE A 652 21.53 2.10 24.96
C PHE A 652 22.79 2.90 24.55
N SER A 653 23.51 2.50 23.50
CA SER A 653 24.97 2.63 23.52
C SER A 653 25.54 4.03 23.33
N GLN A 654 25.72 4.73 24.46
CA GLN A 654 26.58 5.91 24.59
C GLN A 654 28.06 5.59 24.28
N ASN A 655 28.45 4.32 24.34
CA ASN A 655 29.81 3.89 23.97
C ASN A 655 30.00 4.04 22.44
N PRO A 656 30.91 4.92 21.97
CA PRO A 656 31.12 5.14 20.55
C PRO A 656 31.60 3.89 19.80
N LYS A 657 32.20 2.92 20.50
CA LYS A 657 32.64 1.63 19.94
C LYS A 657 31.49 0.66 19.60
N SER A 658 30.24 1.07 19.79
CA SER A 658 29.05 0.31 19.39
C SER A 658 28.31 0.93 18.20
N VAL A 659 28.82 2.04 17.63
CA VAL A 659 28.30 2.59 16.39
C VAL A 659 28.70 1.64 15.25
N VAL A 660 27.72 1.04 14.60
CA VAL A 660 27.92 0.19 13.41
C VAL A 660 27.97 1.04 12.15
N GLU A 661 28.74 0.60 11.15
CA GLU A 661 28.90 1.30 9.88
C GLU A 661 28.36 0.43 8.73
N ALA A 662 27.55 1.01 7.84
CA ALA A 662 26.85 0.25 6.79
C ALA A 662 27.80 -0.40 5.78
N ILE A 663 29.02 0.13 5.65
CA ILE A 663 30.08 -0.36 4.76
C ILE A 663 30.39 -1.85 4.97
N ASP A 664 30.32 -2.32 6.22
CA ASP A 664 30.62 -3.73 6.59
C ASP A 664 29.50 -4.70 6.16
N GLY A 665 28.28 -4.20 5.95
CA GLY A 665 27.07 -4.99 5.64
C GLY A 665 26.58 -4.85 4.19
N LEU A 666 27.32 -4.14 3.32
CA LEU A 666 26.89 -3.89 1.95
C LEU A 666 26.78 -5.18 1.11
N LYS A 667 25.67 -5.30 0.40
CA LYS A 667 25.37 -6.32 -0.60
C LYS A 667 25.20 -5.64 -1.95
N LEU A 668 26.18 -5.86 -2.82
CA LEU A 668 26.28 -5.26 -4.15
C LEU A 668 25.93 -6.29 -5.24
N GLY A 669 25.81 -5.85 -6.49
CA GLY A 669 25.33 -6.71 -7.60
C GLY A 669 23.91 -7.27 -7.42
N THR A 670 23.03 -6.59 -6.68
CA THR A 670 21.65 -7.06 -6.41
C THR A 670 20.63 -6.51 -7.41
N ARG A 671 19.47 -7.15 -7.55
CA ARG A 671 18.46 -6.76 -8.55
C ARG A 671 17.79 -5.43 -8.20
N LYS A 672 17.64 -5.07 -6.93
CA LYS A 672 17.20 -3.72 -6.54
C LYS A 672 18.19 -2.64 -6.98
N LEU A 673 19.48 -2.90 -6.85
CA LEU A 673 20.54 -2.00 -7.31
C LEU A 673 20.53 -1.88 -8.84
N GLU A 674 20.42 -3.01 -9.55
CA GLU A 674 20.27 -3.10 -11.00
C GLU A 674 19.05 -2.31 -11.51
N GLU A 675 17.88 -2.48 -10.89
CA GLU A 675 16.65 -1.78 -11.29
C GLU A 675 16.66 -0.29 -10.92
N ALA A 676 17.36 0.10 -9.84
CA ALA A 676 17.60 1.51 -9.51
C ALA A 676 18.54 2.18 -10.53
N TYR A 677 19.63 1.50 -10.93
CA TYR A 677 20.54 1.96 -11.97
C TYR A 677 19.82 2.19 -13.31
N LYS A 678 18.91 1.30 -13.69
CA LYS A 678 18.03 1.48 -14.86
C LYS A 678 17.05 2.65 -14.76
N GLY A 679 16.80 3.18 -13.56
CA GLY A 679 16.08 4.43 -13.34
C GLY A 679 16.96 5.69 -13.38
N GLY A 680 18.26 5.55 -13.70
CA GLY A 680 19.23 6.64 -13.64
C GLY A 680 19.77 6.94 -12.24
N VAL A 681 19.51 6.09 -11.25
CA VAL A 681 20.08 6.22 -9.90
C VAL A 681 21.49 5.63 -9.91
N LEU A 682 22.52 6.49 -9.91
CA LEU A 682 23.92 6.05 -9.97
C LEU A 682 24.55 5.89 -8.58
N THR A 683 24.01 6.58 -7.58
CA THR A 683 24.51 6.56 -6.19
C THR A 683 23.40 6.15 -5.23
N THR A 684 23.73 5.34 -4.23
CA THR A 684 22.86 5.06 -3.08
C THR A 684 23.58 5.40 -1.78
N ILE A 685 22.83 5.95 -0.82
CA ILE A 685 23.29 6.27 0.53
C ILE A 685 22.42 5.51 1.54
N SER A 686 22.97 4.42 2.10
CA SER A 686 22.24 3.51 2.98
C SER A 686 22.84 3.46 4.37
N SER A 687 21.97 3.59 5.39
CA SER A 687 22.31 3.40 6.80
C SER A 687 22.09 1.93 7.22
N PRO A 688 22.68 1.48 8.34
CA PRO A 688 22.35 0.18 8.93
C PRO A 688 20.85 0.08 9.27
N ILE A 689 20.29 -1.13 9.26
CA ILE A 689 18.87 -1.32 9.53
C ILE A 689 18.65 -1.38 11.04
N SER A 690 18.05 -0.34 11.63
CA SER A 690 17.83 -0.22 13.08
C SER A 690 16.36 0.06 13.42
N ARG A 691 15.99 -0.12 14.70
CA ARG A 691 14.76 0.41 15.32
C ARG A 691 15.05 1.30 16.54
N ASN A 692 16.33 1.60 16.77
CA ASN A 692 16.83 2.28 17.97
C ASN A 692 17.09 3.76 17.70
N ILE A 693 17.28 4.57 18.74
CA ILE A 693 17.66 5.99 18.58
C ILE A 693 18.91 6.12 17.72
N VAL A 694 19.95 5.31 17.98
CA VAL A 694 21.16 5.27 17.15
C VAL A 694 20.92 4.26 16.02
N ILE A 695 21.06 4.72 14.78
CA ILE A 695 20.94 3.86 13.59
C ILE A 695 22.33 3.34 13.19
N GLY A 696 23.32 4.23 13.11
CA GLY A 696 24.70 3.92 12.71
C GLY A 696 25.23 4.90 11.66
N VAL A 697 26.39 4.61 11.10
CA VAL A 697 27.00 5.40 10.01
C VAL A 697 26.57 4.83 8.66
N SER A 698 26.11 5.66 7.73
CA SER A 698 25.78 5.25 6.36
C SER A 698 26.99 5.30 5.42
N ALA A 699 27.05 4.37 4.46
CA ALA A 699 27.96 4.44 3.33
C ALA A 699 27.26 5.03 2.10
N ALA A 700 28.03 5.71 1.24
CA ALA A 700 27.62 6.14 -0.09
C ALA A 700 28.40 5.35 -1.15
N PHE A 701 27.70 4.76 -2.11
CA PHE A 701 28.27 3.79 -3.05
C PHE A 701 27.54 3.78 -4.40
N ARG A 702 28.22 3.25 -5.43
CA ARG A 702 27.69 3.13 -6.81
C ARG A 702 26.70 1.98 -6.93
N THR A 703 25.61 2.19 -7.66
CA THR A 703 24.55 1.20 -7.84
C THR A 703 24.88 0.09 -8.84
N ASN A 704 25.75 0.34 -9.82
CA ASN A 704 26.25 -0.67 -10.76
C ASN A 704 27.52 -1.40 -10.27
N ALA A 705 27.91 -1.25 -9.00
CA ALA A 705 29.04 -2.00 -8.45
C ALA A 705 28.68 -3.46 -8.16
N ASP A 706 29.56 -4.39 -8.53
CA ASP A 706 29.46 -5.81 -8.18
C ASP A 706 30.04 -6.13 -6.79
N SER A 707 31.02 -5.34 -6.32
CA SER A 707 31.81 -5.64 -5.13
C SER A 707 32.35 -4.38 -4.47
N ILE A 708 32.54 -4.40 -3.14
CA ILE A 708 33.20 -3.33 -2.39
C ILE A 708 34.70 -3.19 -2.74
N LEU A 709 35.25 -4.19 -3.45
CA LEU A 709 36.61 -4.20 -3.98
C LEU A 709 36.69 -3.72 -5.44
N SER A 710 35.55 -3.46 -6.10
CA SER A 710 35.55 -2.82 -7.41
C SER A 710 36.02 -1.37 -7.24
N ASN A 711 36.84 -0.90 -8.18
CA ASN A 711 37.31 0.48 -8.17
C ASN A 711 36.13 1.46 -8.27
N GLY A 712 36.27 2.65 -7.67
CA GLY A 712 35.22 3.66 -7.60
C GLY A 712 33.92 3.27 -6.85
N ALA A 713 33.74 2.01 -6.42
CA ALA A 713 32.46 1.49 -5.93
C ALA A 713 31.96 2.20 -4.66
N ILE A 714 32.87 2.57 -3.76
CA ILE A 714 32.57 3.28 -2.51
C ILE A 714 32.95 4.76 -2.70
N MET A 715 31.94 5.64 -2.70
CA MET A 715 32.12 7.09 -2.80
C MET A 715 32.41 7.73 -1.44
N SER A 716 31.84 7.17 -0.37
CA SER A 716 32.27 7.45 1.01
C SER A 716 31.92 6.27 1.93
N PRO A 717 32.87 5.70 2.68
CA PRO A 717 32.57 4.66 3.67
C PRO A 717 31.78 5.21 4.87
N ALA A 718 31.84 6.52 5.10
CA ALA A 718 31.20 7.21 6.22
C ALA A 718 30.55 8.53 5.76
N ALA A 719 29.43 8.43 5.06
CA ALA A 719 28.71 9.56 4.47
C ALA A 719 27.92 10.39 5.50
N ALA A 720 27.41 9.78 6.57
CA ALA A 720 26.75 10.48 7.67
C ALA A 720 26.54 9.56 8.88
N LEU A 721 26.35 10.15 10.07
CA LEU A 721 25.83 9.46 11.26
C LEU A 721 24.31 9.66 11.37
N HIS A 722 23.57 8.55 11.54
CA HIS A 722 22.11 8.54 11.55
C HIS A 722 21.52 8.24 12.93
N PHE A 723 20.46 8.96 13.26
CA PHE A 723 19.60 8.76 14.42
C PHE A 723 18.12 8.76 14.03
N GLN A 724 17.24 8.30 14.92
CA GLN A 724 15.79 8.50 14.85
C GLN A 724 15.19 8.86 16.20
N ILE A 725 14.11 9.64 16.17
CA ILE A 725 13.26 9.95 17.33
C ILE A 725 11.77 9.84 16.94
N GLY A 726 10.89 10.04 17.91
CA GLY A 726 9.43 9.99 17.72
C GLY A 726 8.81 8.66 18.16
N HIS A 727 7.57 8.39 17.74
CA HIS A 727 6.82 7.22 18.16
C HIS A 727 7.50 5.92 17.73
N ALA A 728 7.95 5.83 16.48
CA ALA A 728 8.59 4.64 15.92
C ALA A 728 9.93 4.26 16.58
N ALA A 729 10.54 5.18 17.36
CA ALA A 729 11.78 4.95 18.11
C ALA A 729 11.53 4.61 19.60
N LYS A 730 10.27 4.44 20.03
CA LYS A 730 9.93 4.02 21.40
C LYS A 730 10.30 2.56 21.64
N SER A 731 10.84 2.27 22.82
CA SER A 731 11.31 0.94 23.24
C SER A 731 11.41 0.88 24.77
N ASP A 732 11.64 -0.30 25.34
CA ASP A 732 11.93 -0.45 26.78
C ASP A 732 13.10 0.43 27.25
N SER A 733 14.09 0.64 26.38
CA SER A 733 15.22 1.53 26.60
C SER A 733 14.85 3.02 26.56
N PHE A 734 13.88 3.38 25.72
CA PHE A 734 13.50 4.76 25.45
C PHE A 734 11.96 4.87 25.34
N PRO A 735 11.22 4.72 26.45
CA PRO A 735 9.75 4.64 26.43
C PRO A 735 9.08 5.98 26.11
N THR A 736 9.83 7.08 26.13
CA THR A 736 9.31 8.45 25.93
C THR A 736 10.19 9.26 25.00
N VAL A 737 9.58 10.14 24.21
CA VAL A 737 10.29 11.09 23.34
C VAL A 737 11.15 12.06 24.17
N SER A 738 10.71 12.43 25.37
CA SER A 738 11.51 13.20 26.32
C SER A 738 12.79 12.47 26.75
N SER A 739 12.76 11.15 26.96
CA SER A 739 13.97 10.35 27.20
C SER A 739 14.87 10.24 25.95
N GLN A 740 14.30 10.20 24.74
CA GLN A 740 15.07 10.22 23.50
C GLN A 740 15.84 11.54 23.33
N ILE A 741 15.16 12.69 23.50
CA ILE A 741 15.77 14.03 23.43
C ILE A 741 16.80 14.25 24.56
N ALA A 742 16.53 13.76 25.77
CA ALA A 742 17.48 13.83 26.88
C ALA A 742 18.76 13.00 26.60
N PHE A 743 18.62 11.81 26.02
CA PHE A 743 19.74 10.98 25.58
C PHE A 743 20.60 11.69 24.54
N LEU A 744 20.01 12.23 23.46
CA LEU A 744 20.76 12.96 22.43
C LEU A 744 21.51 14.18 23.00
N ARG A 745 20.87 14.94 23.90
CA ARG A 745 21.50 16.06 24.60
C ARG A 745 22.74 15.64 25.38
N GLN A 746 22.62 14.59 26.19
CA GLN A 746 23.72 14.07 27.00
C GLN A 746 24.85 13.53 26.11
N LEU A 747 24.49 12.67 25.14
CA LEU A 747 25.41 12.01 24.22
C LEU A 747 26.34 12.99 23.50
N PHE A 748 25.80 14.07 22.93
CA PHE A 748 26.61 15.08 22.25
C PHE A 748 27.38 15.98 23.22
N THR A 749 26.82 16.30 24.40
CA THR A 749 27.54 17.05 25.44
C THR A 749 28.81 16.32 25.87
N ASP A 750 28.72 15.01 26.10
CA ASP A 750 29.85 14.17 26.54
C ASP A 750 30.88 13.91 25.43
N ASN A 751 30.48 13.97 24.15
CA ASN A 751 31.34 13.59 23.02
C ASN A 751 31.83 14.75 22.14
N ILE A 752 31.37 15.99 22.31
CA ILE A 752 31.72 17.12 21.42
C ILE A 752 33.24 17.35 21.25
N HIS A 753 34.04 17.02 22.27
CA HIS A 753 35.50 17.10 22.24
C HIS A 753 36.22 15.74 22.04
N ALA A 754 35.47 14.65 21.88
CA ALA A 754 36.02 13.31 21.70
C ALA A 754 36.32 13.00 20.23
N ASN A 755 37.37 12.20 20.00
CA ASN A 755 37.71 11.70 18.66
C ASN A 755 36.92 10.42 18.36
N ASN A 756 35.65 10.58 17.95
CA ASN A 756 34.74 9.51 17.53
C ASN A 756 33.55 10.09 16.75
N ARG A 757 32.74 9.21 16.13
CA ARG A 757 31.58 9.56 15.29
C ARG A 757 30.60 10.56 15.92
N TYR A 758 30.34 10.47 17.23
CA TYR A 758 29.46 11.42 17.92
C TYR A 758 30.08 12.81 18.03
N GLY A 759 31.40 12.89 18.26
CA GLY A 759 32.15 14.13 18.27
C GLY A 759 32.33 14.74 16.88
N GLU A 760 32.67 13.91 15.88
CA GLU A 760 32.75 14.30 14.46
C GLU A 760 31.43 14.95 14.00
N ALA A 761 30.30 14.31 14.32
CA ALA A 761 28.96 14.83 14.02
C ALA A 761 28.64 16.13 14.78
N ALA A 762 28.96 16.22 16.08
CA ALA A 762 28.74 17.43 16.89
C ALA A 762 29.54 18.64 16.39
N ARG A 763 30.75 18.42 15.87
CA ARG A 763 31.64 19.46 15.31
C ARG A 763 31.35 19.79 13.85
N GLY A 764 30.56 18.97 13.15
CA GLY A 764 30.21 19.16 11.73
C GLY A 764 31.22 18.59 10.74
N GLU A 765 32.16 17.77 11.23
CA GLU A 765 33.14 17.03 10.42
C GLU A 765 32.46 15.88 9.67
N LEU A 766 31.49 15.22 10.31
CA LEU A 766 30.61 14.20 9.72
C LEU A 766 29.18 14.78 9.65
N PRO A 767 28.42 14.60 8.55
CA PRO A 767 27.02 14.98 8.51
C PRO A 767 26.18 14.19 9.53
N LEU A 768 25.17 14.86 10.09
CA LEU A 768 24.26 14.33 11.11
C LEU A 768 22.85 14.27 10.53
N ILE A 769 22.29 13.06 10.42
CA ILE A 769 20.92 12.84 9.99
C ILE A 769 20.07 12.44 11.20
N ILE A 770 18.94 13.11 11.40
CA ILE A 770 17.95 12.73 12.43
C ILE A 770 16.60 12.49 11.74
N MET A 771 16.13 11.25 11.77
CA MET A 771 14.81 10.89 11.27
C MET A 771 13.73 11.27 12.30
N VAL A 772 12.83 12.17 11.91
CA VAL A 772 11.77 12.74 12.76
C VAL A 772 10.65 13.32 11.88
N ASN A 773 9.39 13.22 12.32
CA ASN A 773 8.23 13.69 11.55
C ASN A 773 7.44 14.81 12.23
N ASN A 774 7.21 14.74 13.55
CA ASN A 774 6.37 15.69 14.26
C ASN A 774 7.06 17.05 14.48
N LYS A 775 6.27 18.13 14.40
CA LYS A 775 6.77 19.51 14.54
C LYS A 775 7.43 19.79 15.90
N ASP A 776 6.88 19.31 17.02
CA ASP A 776 7.34 19.69 18.36
C ASP A 776 8.63 18.92 18.73
N GLU A 777 8.80 17.73 18.14
CA GLU A 777 10.05 16.96 18.12
C GLU A 777 11.12 17.65 17.26
N ILE A 778 10.75 18.13 16.07
CA ILE A 778 11.64 18.94 15.21
C ILE A 778 12.08 20.21 15.94
N ALA A 779 11.18 20.94 16.61
CA ALA A 779 11.53 22.12 17.42
C ALA A 779 12.50 21.77 18.57
N SER A 780 12.40 20.57 19.14
CA SER A 780 13.34 20.07 20.15
C SER A 780 14.72 19.79 19.55
N ILE A 781 14.79 19.34 18.29
CA ILE A 781 16.03 19.14 17.52
C ILE A 781 16.65 20.48 17.08
N VAL A 782 15.85 21.47 16.69
CA VAL A 782 16.34 22.85 16.45
C VAL A 782 17.02 23.39 17.70
N GLN A 783 16.40 23.26 18.89
CA GLN A 783 17.02 23.69 20.15
C GLN A 783 18.27 22.89 20.52
N LEU A 784 18.35 21.60 20.21
CA LEU A 784 19.57 20.80 20.38
C LEU A 784 20.71 21.33 19.49
N LYS A 785 20.38 21.63 18.23
CA LYS A 785 21.29 22.20 17.22
C LYS A 785 21.84 23.56 17.65
N GLU A 786 20.97 24.47 18.11
CA GLU A 786 21.37 25.80 18.57
C GLU A 786 22.23 25.77 19.85
N LYS A 787 21.84 24.96 20.85
CA LYS A 787 22.33 25.09 22.23
C LYS A 787 23.45 24.12 22.60
N VAL A 788 23.62 23.02 21.86
CA VAL A 788 24.56 21.94 22.20
C VAL A 788 25.53 21.64 21.06
N ILE A 789 25.05 21.60 19.81
CA ILE A 789 25.86 21.27 18.63
C ILE A 789 25.83 22.36 17.54
N PRO A 790 26.18 23.64 17.87
CA PRO A 790 26.06 24.77 16.94
C PRO A 790 26.90 24.62 15.66
N LYS A 791 27.90 23.73 15.63
CA LYS A 791 28.70 23.43 14.42
C LYS A 791 28.21 22.23 13.58
N ALA A 792 27.41 21.32 14.13
CA ALA A 792 26.97 20.11 13.42
C ALA A 792 26.30 20.38 12.06
N ARG A 793 26.66 19.63 11.02
CA ARG A 793 25.99 19.64 9.71
C ARG A 793 24.73 18.78 9.78
N LEU A 794 23.64 19.36 10.27
CA LEU A 794 22.40 18.65 10.58
C LEU A 794 21.39 18.69 9.42
N ALA A 795 20.81 17.54 9.09
CA ALA A 795 19.60 17.43 8.29
C ALA A 795 18.55 16.55 8.98
N ILE A 796 17.28 16.88 8.76
CA ILE A 796 16.14 16.05 9.14
C ILE A 796 15.86 15.06 8.01
N MET A 797 15.52 13.82 8.33
CA MET A 797 14.91 12.87 7.38
C MET A 797 13.47 12.57 7.79
N GLY A 798 12.58 12.39 6.80
CA GLY A 798 11.15 12.31 7.05
C GLY A 798 10.53 13.69 6.94
N GLY A 799 10.37 14.39 8.06
CA GLY A 799 9.98 15.80 8.09
C GLY A 799 8.53 16.09 7.68
N ALA A 800 7.60 15.15 7.88
CA ALA A 800 6.18 15.30 7.54
C ALA A 800 5.57 16.66 7.96
N GLU A 801 5.82 17.09 9.20
CA GLU A 801 5.34 18.36 9.75
C GLU A 801 6.41 19.48 9.73
N ALA A 802 7.59 19.25 9.15
CA ALA A 802 8.70 20.21 9.10
C ALA A 802 8.33 21.54 8.43
N HIS A 803 7.36 21.51 7.52
CA HIS A 803 6.81 22.69 6.85
C HIS A 803 6.21 23.72 7.83
N LEU A 804 5.73 23.29 9.01
CA LEU A 804 5.24 24.18 10.08
C LEU A 804 6.37 24.96 10.79
N LEU A 805 7.63 24.60 10.55
CA LEU A 805 8.82 25.21 11.13
C LEU A 805 9.82 25.72 10.07
N ALA A 806 9.40 25.82 8.81
CA ALA A 806 10.27 26.21 7.70
C ALA A 806 11.13 27.47 7.96
N PRO A 807 10.62 28.57 8.58
CA PRO A 807 11.46 29.72 8.92
C PRO A 807 12.57 29.41 9.94
N HIS A 808 12.30 28.54 10.92
CA HIS A 808 13.26 28.14 11.94
C HIS A 808 14.32 27.19 11.37
N LEU A 809 13.91 26.28 10.47
CA LEU A 809 14.83 25.36 9.79
C LEU A 809 15.79 26.11 8.86
N ALA A 810 15.29 27.11 8.12
CA ALA A 810 16.11 28.01 7.31
C ALA A 810 17.10 28.80 8.19
N ALA A 811 16.62 29.44 9.27
CA ALA A 811 17.46 30.22 10.18
C ALA A 811 18.55 29.40 10.90
N ALA A 812 18.26 28.13 11.23
CA ALA A 812 19.22 27.21 11.84
C ALA A 812 20.14 26.49 10.83
N ASN A 813 19.96 26.74 9.52
CA ASN A 813 20.62 26.03 8.41
C ASN A 813 20.49 24.50 8.52
N ILE A 814 19.26 24.02 8.77
CA ILE A 814 18.91 22.60 8.83
C ILE A 814 18.21 22.20 7.52
N ALA A 815 18.80 21.27 6.79
CA ALA A 815 18.19 20.72 5.57
C ALA A 815 17.11 19.68 5.90
N VAL A 816 16.22 19.39 4.95
CA VAL A 816 15.15 18.38 5.10
C VAL A 816 15.16 17.41 3.92
N ILE A 817 15.35 16.12 4.20
CA ILE A 817 15.19 15.01 3.26
C ILE A 817 13.77 14.47 3.43
N LEU A 818 12.85 14.91 2.56
CA LEU A 818 11.42 14.58 2.67
C LEU A 818 11.15 13.11 2.34
N ARG A 819 10.51 12.39 3.27
CA ARG A 819 10.23 10.96 3.14
C ARG A 819 8.97 10.55 3.93
N PRO A 820 7.82 10.31 3.30
CA PRO A 820 7.53 10.51 1.87
C PRO A 820 7.48 11.99 1.47
N TYR A 821 7.67 12.26 0.18
CA TYR A 821 7.58 13.61 -0.42
C TYR A 821 6.12 14.07 -0.62
N LEU A 822 5.22 13.13 -0.92
CA LEU A 822 3.77 13.25 -0.80
C LEU A 822 3.35 12.59 0.52
N CYS A 823 3.12 13.40 1.55
CA CYS A 823 2.81 12.90 2.88
C CYS A 823 1.30 12.76 3.12
N THR A 824 0.92 11.72 3.84
CA THR A 824 -0.42 11.50 4.38
C THR A 824 -0.38 11.37 5.91
N PRO A 825 -1.50 11.62 6.61
CA PRO A 825 -1.62 11.42 8.06
C PRO A 825 -1.75 9.93 8.42
N GLU A 826 -0.95 9.07 7.79
CA GLU A 826 -0.86 7.62 8.06
C GLU A 826 -0.47 7.36 9.52
N ASN A 827 0.43 8.17 10.07
CA ASN A 827 0.93 8.05 11.43
C ASN A 827 0.50 9.26 12.27
N PHE A 828 0.38 9.09 13.59
CA PHE A 828 0.05 10.21 14.49
C PHE A 828 1.07 11.35 14.40
N ASP A 829 2.35 10.99 14.24
CA ASP A 829 3.48 11.92 14.10
C ASP A 829 3.51 12.66 12.74
N SER A 830 2.63 12.30 11.79
CA SER A 830 2.41 13.01 10.52
C SER A 830 1.02 13.65 10.40
N SER A 831 0.27 13.73 11.51
CA SER A 831 -1.16 14.09 11.52
C SER A 831 -1.53 15.48 10.96
N HIS A 832 -0.56 16.41 10.85
CA HIS A 832 -0.74 17.74 10.24
C HIS A 832 -0.10 17.89 8.85
N CYS A 833 0.39 16.82 8.21
CA CYS A 833 1.09 16.95 6.92
C CYS A 833 0.17 17.20 5.72
N LEU A 834 0.75 17.79 4.66
CA LEU A 834 0.01 18.29 3.50
C LEU A 834 -0.01 17.26 2.35
N THR A 835 -1.21 16.78 2.02
CA THR A 835 -1.47 15.72 1.01
C THR A 835 -1.37 16.19 -0.46
N GLY A 836 -0.97 17.44 -0.69
CA GLY A 836 -0.94 18.05 -2.02
C GLY A 836 -2.31 18.37 -2.58
N ALA A 837 -2.37 18.51 -3.90
CA ALA A 837 -3.60 18.78 -4.64
C ALA A 837 -4.57 17.57 -4.61
N PRO A 838 -5.89 17.80 -4.69
CA PRO A 838 -6.57 19.10 -4.72
C PRO A 838 -6.94 19.66 -3.32
N LEU A 839 -6.63 18.93 -2.24
CA LEU A 839 -7.05 19.25 -0.88
C LEU A 839 -6.24 20.35 -0.19
N THR A 840 -4.94 20.43 -0.46
CA THR A 840 -4.02 21.38 0.17
C THR A 840 -3.30 22.24 -0.86
N ASN A 841 -2.92 23.46 -0.46
CA ASN A 841 -2.36 24.47 -1.36
C ASN A 841 -0.85 24.23 -1.59
N GLY A 842 -0.54 23.17 -2.33
CA GLY A 842 0.81 22.61 -2.44
C GLY A 842 1.13 21.59 -1.33
N THR A 843 2.36 21.11 -1.29
CA THR A 843 2.85 20.12 -0.31
C THR A 843 3.84 20.75 0.69
N GLY A 844 4.27 19.99 1.69
CA GLY A 844 5.33 20.44 2.62
C GLY A 844 6.62 20.90 1.93
N ALA A 845 6.97 20.30 0.78
CA ALA A 845 8.14 20.71 -0.01
C ALA A 845 8.04 22.15 -0.52
N HIS A 846 6.85 22.56 -0.98
CA HIS A 846 6.60 23.89 -1.55
C HIS A 846 6.78 24.99 -0.50
N ILE A 847 6.34 24.73 0.74
CA ILE A 847 6.50 25.67 1.86
C ILE A 847 7.96 25.73 2.33
N LEU A 848 8.65 24.59 2.43
CA LEU A 848 10.06 24.53 2.80
C LEU A 848 10.93 25.28 1.77
N HIS A 849 10.68 25.06 0.48
CA HIS A 849 11.38 25.71 -0.64
C HIS A 849 11.15 27.23 -0.66
N ARG A 850 9.89 27.68 -0.51
CA ARG A 850 9.54 29.11 -0.39
C ARG A 850 10.29 29.83 0.73
N HIS A 851 10.63 29.13 1.81
CA HIS A 851 11.39 29.66 2.95
C HIS A 851 12.93 29.50 2.82
N GLY A 852 13.43 28.99 1.69
CA GLY A 852 14.87 28.80 1.46
C GLY A 852 15.48 27.61 2.20
N VAL A 853 14.66 26.69 2.71
CA VAL A 853 15.16 25.45 3.33
C VAL A 853 15.72 24.55 2.23
N LYS A 854 16.92 23.98 2.43
CA LYS A 854 17.51 23.03 1.50
C LYS A 854 16.78 21.69 1.57
N ILE A 855 16.18 21.27 0.46
CA ILE A 855 15.40 20.04 0.35
C ILE A 855 16.18 18.96 -0.40
N GLY A 856 16.13 17.74 0.11
CA GLY A 856 16.32 16.52 -0.69
C GLY A 856 15.04 15.66 -0.64
N LEU A 857 14.91 14.68 -1.53
CA LEU A 857 13.85 13.65 -1.44
C LEU A 857 14.45 12.30 -1.00
N GLY A 858 13.73 11.57 -0.17
CA GLY A 858 14.12 10.23 0.32
C GLY A 858 13.22 9.14 -0.24
N VAL A 859 13.83 8.02 -0.62
CA VAL A 859 13.12 6.83 -1.14
C VAL A 859 12.34 6.18 0.00
N SER A 860 11.01 6.07 -0.16
CA SER A 860 10.15 5.51 0.89
C SER A 860 10.21 3.98 0.93
N ASP A 861 9.90 3.33 -0.19
CA ASP A 861 10.05 1.88 -0.40
C ASP A 861 11.22 1.57 -1.35
N ASP A 862 12.00 0.54 -1.04
CA ASP A 862 13.19 0.14 -1.80
C ASP A 862 12.90 -0.16 -3.28
N GLY A 863 11.70 -0.65 -3.62
CA GLY A 863 11.31 -1.00 -4.98
C GLY A 863 11.10 0.21 -5.90
N TRP A 864 10.97 1.42 -5.32
CA TRP A 864 10.67 2.67 -6.03
C TRP A 864 11.86 3.60 -6.24
N ALA A 865 13.10 3.22 -5.90
CA ALA A 865 14.26 4.11 -6.13
C ALA A 865 14.37 4.56 -7.61
N ARG A 866 14.01 3.69 -8.56
CA ARG A 866 13.96 4.01 -10.00
C ARG A 866 12.91 5.07 -10.39
N ASN A 867 11.98 5.40 -9.49
CA ASN A 867 10.90 6.38 -9.71
C ASN A 867 11.27 7.80 -9.24
N LEU A 868 12.47 8.01 -8.67
CA LEU A 868 12.89 9.30 -8.07
C LEU A 868 12.75 10.52 -9.00
N ALA A 869 12.90 10.33 -10.31
CA ALA A 869 12.66 11.38 -11.29
C ALA A 869 11.20 11.85 -11.30
N TRP A 870 10.25 10.92 -11.25
CA TRP A 870 8.81 11.22 -11.18
C TRP A 870 8.40 11.74 -9.80
N ASP A 871 9.01 11.22 -8.72
CA ASP A 871 8.80 11.71 -7.35
C ASP A 871 9.16 13.20 -7.24
N ALA A 872 10.29 13.61 -7.83
CA ALA A 872 10.68 15.02 -7.94
C ALA A 872 9.76 15.80 -8.90
N GLY A 873 9.49 15.23 -10.07
CA GLY A 873 8.68 15.85 -11.12
C GLY A 873 7.26 16.20 -10.67
N TRP A 874 6.68 15.41 -9.76
CA TRP A 874 5.38 15.68 -9.18
C TRP A 874 5.31 17.05 -8.49
N LEU A 875 6.39 17.47 -7.82
CA LEU A 875 6.45 18.74 -7.09
C LEU A 875 6.51 19.94 -8.05
N ALA A 876 7.27 19.83 -9.14
CA ALA A 876 7.23 20.83 -10.21
C ALA A 876 5.85 20.87 -10.89
N ALA A 877 5.28 19.70 -11.20
CA ALA A 877 3.99 19.55 -11.88
C ALA A 877 2.76 19.99 -11.05
N THR A 878 2.88 20.09 -9.73
CA THR A 878 1.77 20.46 -8.81
C THR A 878 2.00 21.77 -8.04
N SER A 879 2.98 22.58 -8.47
CA SER A 879 3.23 23.91 -7.91
C SER A 879 1.99 24.82 -7.98
N PRO A 880 1.44 25.28 -6.83
CA PRO A 880 0.10 25.87 -6.77
C PRO A 880 0.04 27.36 -7.14
N SER A 881 1.17 28.07 -7.11
CA SER A 881 1.28 29.49 -7.46
C SER A 881 2.73 29.86 -7.73
N GLU A 882 2.97 31.02 -8.36
CA GLU A 882 4.32 31.51 -8.65
C GLU A 882 5.17 31.74 -7.38
N GLU A 883 4.54 32.16 -6.27
CA GLU A 883 5.21 32.31 -4.96
C GLU A 883 5.62 30.98 -4.30
N MET A 884 5.16 29.86 -4.85
CA MET A 884 5.45 28.49 -4.39
C MET A 884 5.86 27.61 -5.57
N ARG A 885 6.48 28.21 -6.60
CA ARG A 885 6.93 27.52 -7.81
C ARG A 885 8.23 26.76 -7.54
N ILE A 886 8.17 25.44 -7.68
CA ILE A 886 9.34 24.59 -7.84
C ILE A 886 9.54 24.39 -9.35
N THR A 887 10.70 24.79 -9.88
CA THR A 887 11.03 24.53 -11.30
C THR A 887 11.52 23.10 -11.53
N GLU A 888 11.50 22.62 -12.78
CA GLU A 888 12.06 21.31 -13.15
C GLU A 888 13.51 21.14 -12.67
N ILE A 889 14.32 22.20 -12.80
CA ILE A 889 15.73 22.22 -12.39
C ILE A 889 15.87 22.07 -10.87
N GLU A 890 15.01 22.72 -10.09
CA GLU A 890 15.02 22.62 -8.63
C GLU A 890 14.53 21.26 -8.14
N ALA A 891 13.48 20.71 -8.76
CA ALA A 891 13.03 19.35 -8.51
C ALA A 891 14.16 18.33 -8.75
N ILE A 892 14.87 18.43 -9.87
CA ILE A 892 16.03 17.56 -10.18
C ILE A 892 17.15 17.75 -9.15
N LYS A 893 17.42 18.96 -8.66
CA LYS A 893 18.40 19.21 -7.59
C LYS A 893 18.04 18.50 -6.28
N PHE A 894 16.75 18.34 -5.95
CA PHE A 894 16.32 17.62 -4.75
C PHE A 894 16.68 16.12 -4.76
N VAL A 895 16.96 15.54 -5.93
CA VAL A 895 17.38 14.14 -6.10
C VAL A 895 18.82 14.00 -6.64
N THR A 896 19.57 15.10 -6.71
CA THR A 896 20.98 15.15 -7.16
C THR A 896 21.82 16.04 -6.24
N THR A 897 22.13 17.28 -6.62
CA THR A 897 23.16 18.12 -5.98
C THR A 897 22.83 18.47 -4.53
N ASN A 898 21.56 18.66 -4.17
CA ASN A 898 21.22 18.96 -2.78
C ASN A 898 21.54 17.78 -1.86
N LEU A 899 21.42 16.53 -2.33
CA LEU A 899 21.81 15.34 -1.57
C LEU A 899 23.34 15.22 -1.50
N GLN A 900 24.08 15.50 -2.57
CA GLN A 900 25.54 15.59 -2.53
C GLN A 900 26.02 16.60 -1.48
N GLU A 901 25.41 17.79 -1.42
CA GLU A 901 25.75 18.84 -0.45
C GLU A 901 25.36 18.49 0.99
N ILE A 902 24.20 17.85 1.21
CA ILE A 902 23.76 17.41 2.54
C ILE A 902 24.74 16.36 3.11
N PHE A 903 25.08 15.35 2.32
CA PHE A 903 26.00 14.28 2.72
C PHE A 903 27.48 14.60 2.51
N GLY A 904 27.82 15.77 1.94
CA GLY A 904 29.21 16.19 1.72
C GLY A 904 29.98 15.36 0.69
N LEU A 905 29.28 14.70 -0.24
CA LEU A 905 29.84 13.85 -1.29
C LEU A 905 30.41 14.70 -2.44
N LYS A 906 31.33 15.61 -2.14
CA LYS A 906 32.09 16.37 -3.14
C LYS A 906 33.28 15.54 -3.64
N GLU A 907 33.52 15.57 -4.94
CA GLU A 907 34.77 15.09 -5.55
C GLU A 907 35.87 16.15 -5.36
N GLU A 908 37.11 15.74 -5.12
CA GLU A 908 38.24 16.62 -4.75
C GLU A 908 38.96 17.23 -5.97
N GLU A 909 38.25 18.00 -6.80
CA GLU A 909 38.84 18.82 -7.88
C GLU A 909 38.46 20.32 -7.72
N ASN A 910 39.13 21.20 -8.49
CA ASN A 910 39.25 22.63 -8.14
C ASN A 910 37.95 23.43 -8.22
N GLU A 911 37.88 24.59 -7.55
CA GLU A 911 36.66 25.42 -7.47
C GLU A 911 36.10 25.89 -8.83
N GLU A 912 36.91 25.89 -9.89
CA GLU A 912 36.49 26.23 -11.26
C GLU A 912 35.92 25.03 -12.06
N GLU A 913 36.24 23.79 -11.67
CA GLU A 913 35.78 22.55 -12.33
C GLU A 913 34.46 22.00 -11.76
N GLN A 914 33.96 22.57 -10.64
CA GLN A 914 32.81 22.11 -9.83
C GLN A 914 31.41 22.06 -10.53
N LEU A 915 31.33 22.22 -11.85
CA LEU A 915 30.09 22.10 -12.62
C LEU A 915 29.91 20.75 -13.33
N PHE A 916 30.98 19.99 -13.52
CA PHE A 916 30.98 18.79 -14.35
C PHE A 916 30.93 17.52 -13.51
N SER A 917 29.77 16.87 -13.45
CA SER A 917 29.68 15.51 -12.92
C SER A 917 30.13 14.54 -14.00
N SER A 918 31.24 13.83 -13.77
CA SER A 918 31.83 12.89 -14.74
C SER A 918 30.89 11.73 -15.10
N ASP A 919 30.02 11.36 -14.15
CA ASP A 919 28.97 10.35 -14.33
C ASP A 919 27.61 11.01 -14.57
N PHE A 920 26.94 10.63 -15.66
CA PHE A 920 25.69 11.26 -16.07
C PHE A 920 24.73 10.30 -16.76
N VAL A 921 23.46 10.66 -16.82
CA VAL A 921 22.40 9.88 -17.47
C VAL A 921 21.78 10.71 -18.59
N VAL A 922 21.68 10.12 -19.78
CA VAL A 922 21.02 10.73 -20.93
C VAL A 922 19.60 10.19 -21.04
N TRP A 923 18.62 11.09 -21.14
CA TRP A 923 17.19 10.78 -21.25
C TRP A 923 16.62 11.27 -22.59
N SER A 924 15.58 10.61 -23.10
CA SER A 924 14.92 10.95 -24.37
C SER A 924 14.12 12.26 -24.36
N GLY A 925 14.01 12.93 -23.21
CA GLY A 925 13.24 14.14 -22.97
C GLY A 925 13.29 14.50 -21.48
N SER A 926 12.45 15.42 -21.00
CA SER A 926 12.44 15.76 -19.56
C SER A 926 12.17 14.49 -18.73
N PRO A 927 13.01 14.14 -17.74
CA PRO A 927 12.82 12.95 -16.91
C PRO A 927 11.56 13.06 -16.02
N LEU A 928 10.94 14.24 -16.00
CA LEU A 928 9.70 14.56 -15.31
C LEU A 928 8.45 14.30 -16.18
N ASP A 929 8.61 13.92 -17.45
CA ASP A 929 7.55 13.41 -18.33
C ASP A 929 7.50 11.87 -18.24
N MET A 930 6.29 11.31 -18.02
CA MET A 930 6.04 9.87 -18.00
C MET A 930 6.35 9.18 -19.34
N GLN A 931 6.45 9.92 -20.44
CA GLN A 931 6.85 9.40 -21.75
C GLN A 931 8.37 9.33 -21.93
N SER A 932 9.16 10.08 -21.14
CA SER A 932 10.62 10.07 -21.22
C SER A 932 11.21 8.78 -20.64
N ARG A 933 12.37 8.37 -21.17
CA ARG A 933 13.12 7.20 -20.70
C ARG A 933 14.62 7.50 -20.67
N PRO A 934 15.37 6.87 -19.74
CA PRO A 934 16.83 6.78 -19.87
C PRO A 934 17.19 6.09 -21.20
N LEU A 935 18.27 6.54 -21.82
CA LEU A 935 18.82 5.98 -23.07
C LEU A 935 20.13 5.25 -22.81
N PHE A 936 21.03 5.88 -22.04
CA PHE A 936 22.28 5.30 -21.56
C PHE A 936 22.79 6.08 -20.34
N VAL A 937 23.61 5.41 -19.53
CA VAL A 937 24.47 6.04 -18.53
C VAL A 937 25.85 6.27 -19.16
N HIS A 938 26.55 7.31 -18.74
CA HIS A 938 27.98 7.44 -18.88
C HIS A 938 28.62 7.39 -17.49
N THR A 939 29.73 6.66 -17.34
CA THR A 939 30.61 6.78 -16.16
C THR A 939 32.06 6.92 -16.56
N GLN A 940 32.86 7.67 -15.80
CA GLN A 940 34.28 7.88 -16.13
C GLN A 940 35.06 6.55 -16.24
N GLU A 941 34.76 5.60 -15.36
CA GLU A 941 35.43 4.30 -15.34
C GLU A 941 35.09 3.44 -16.56
N ASN A 942 33.80 3.33 -16.91
CA ASN A 942 33.30 2.34 -17.87
C ASN A 942 32.87 2.93 -19.22
N GLY A 943 32.91 4.25 -19.39
CA GLY A 943 32.33 4.94 -20.54
C GLY A 943 30.81 4.80 -20.58
N ILE A 944 30.26 4.75 -21.79
CA ILE A 944 28.82 4.56 -22.06
C ILE A 944 28.36 3.12 -21.71
N GLN A 945 27.21 3.02 -21.03
CA GLN A 945 26.50 1.78 -20.68
C GLN A 945 24.99 1.89 -21.02
N HIS A 946 24.45 0.90 -21.75
CA HIS A 946 23.01 0.79 -22.07
C HIS A 946 22.15 0.40 -20.85
N ILE A 947 20.84 0.65 -20.95
CA ILE A 947 19.83 0.53 -19.87
C ILE A 947 18.66 -0.38 -20.28
#